data_AF-A0A7V4Q8T4-F1
#
_entry.id   AF-A0A7V4Q8T4-F1
#
_cell.length_a   1.000
_cell.length_b   1.000
_cell.length_c   1.000
_cell.angle_alpha   90.00
_cell.angle_beta   90.00
_cell.angle_gamma   90.00
#
_symmetry.space_group_name_H-M   'P 1'
#
loop_
_entity.id
_entity.type
_entity.pdbx_description
1 polymer ?
#
loop_
_entity_poly.entity_id
_entity_poly.type
_entity_poly.pdbx_seq_one_letter_code
_entity_poly.pdbx_strand_id
1 'polypeptide(L)'
;MHIRKNALAVGAIITLVTWLLIVLGAFQIPDGIVYNLFVRLSPPAASASHVLIIEAGFEQMNSGDDVWLTLLRELQRQEARQVVFTFFPARASRQFYQEAFKSGVIFGRHARESASGGDLQSLAPFPAGAAHLTHPFGVLAAPPDQFGMHRYQPMKVPVAGANYPSLEAAAAALFRERPLQGAYPVMINFLGRAGGLPRVTLERALEGGLIPELVKGKAVLVGFSDWAHEPRLHTPLKQDISLLDYRAYGLDTLIADKAITEVPLVFQLLFVTMIVFTGLVLQTLLELRLLPWITLLAVTAYLAACWLLLLLGHAWFPVTESLVAFSLTLFLIFRQRVLVADQALDSMLLSLSAKLKRSVLPESFYNSQEYWSQVITMVNQTLNLTRAIFLEKVPGDHRMREVKALHCSITDISELRRDYNRPPYSTAIASGGPVRIEESGYLIKSGTPEEQYLVPLIFGGQPLGFWAFGIAPEAIAKIPHFQGTIRDFGKQISELLFRRQQWQLQQLRKNSFAGNYLDLSRDIPHEEMKKSLDLFERRFNTLETVFAELATATILYDLFGRVLLVNRRMVDVTKEAGLLLYQMTALDLATTLCGLSREEIRQHLHTVLVEQADITLATSRLQGSRGDYILHIRPLIAEEQKFISAEAYPFSIYGILFELVDVSGATSHERVKDKFISKLSLRLSEMLEPMAAASRRLQEDQLEPAARKPLAAQLEGRISEALSYVGGIPQNIEEELPVPGQEVYPVDGLYLLREAAGLAERDLFERRVTTSIVVPGTMPLVWASPRALEAVFRSFFVMLGNDAVPNSTVRADAVEEGEAVAFRFSSVGFGMPNEVLQRNIFSDALTDSLLPRRARTSARTVHPWHGTVEASSEIGGATSI
;
A
#
# COMPACT_ATOMS: atom_id res chain seq x y z
N MET A 1 11.03 23.48 10.17
CA MET A 1 12.16 24.45 10.26
C MET A 1 13.48 23.89 9.72
N HIS A 2 13.83 22.61 9.98
CA HIS A 2 15.04 21.97 9.44
C HIS A 2 15.12 21.92 7.89
N ILE A 3 14.01 21.64 7.21
CA ILE A 3 13.98 21.56 5.73
C ILE A 3 14.34 22.92 5.08
N ARG A 4 13.87 24.04 5.65
CA ARG A 4 14.18 25.39 5.15
C ARG A 4 15.65 25.76 5.34
N LYS A 5 16.27 25.34 6.44
CA LYS A 5 17.71 25.58 6.70
C LYS A 5 18.60 24.81 5.72
N ASN A 6 18.24 23.55 5.42
CA ASN A 6 19.00 22.74 4.46
C ASN A 6 18.88 23.28 3.03
N ALA A 7 17.71 23.76 2.61
CA ALA A 7 17.52 24.34 1.28
C ALA A 7 18.35 25.63 1.07
N LEU A 8 18.43 26.49 2.09
CA LEU A 8 19.28 27.68 2.07
C LEU A 8 20.77 27.35 1.97
N ALA A 9 21.24 26.33 2.71
CA ALA A 9 22.62 25.87 2.63
C ALA A 9 22.97 25.33 1.24
N VAL A 10 22.07 24.52 0.65
CA VAL A 10 22.24 24.00 -0.73
C VAL A 10 22.28 25.15 -1.74
N GLY A 11 21.40 26.15 -1.62
CA GLY A 11 21.40 27.32 -2.50
C GLY A 11 22.71 28.14 -2.41
N ALA A 12 23.25 28.32 -1.21
CA ALA A 12 24.53 28.99 -1.00
C ALA A 12 25.70 28.23 -1.66
N ILE A 13 25.72 26.90 -1.54
CA ILE A 13 26.74 26.05 -2.18
C ILE A 13 26.64 26.15 -3.71
N ILE A 14 25.44 26.08 -4.28
CA ILE A 14 25.23 26.22 -5.73
C ILE A 14 25.76 27.56 -6.21
N THR A 15 25.41 28.65 -5.51
CA THR A 15 25.86 30.00 -5.86
C THR A 15 27.39 30.10 -5.84
N LEU A 16 28.04 29.58 -4.80
CA LEU A 16 29.50 29.57 -4.67
C LEU A 16 30.17 28.76 -5.79
N VAL A 17 29.66 27.56 -6.08
CA VAL A 17 30.22 26.66 -7.10
C VAL A 17 30.04 27.26 -8.49
N THR A 18 28.85 27.76 -8.82
CA THR A 18 28.62 28.43 -10.11
C THR A 18 29.52 29.66 -10.26
N TRP A 19 29.67 30.46 -9.21
CA TRP A 19 30.56 31.63 -9.25
C TRP A 19 32.03 31.24 -9.43
N LEU A 20 32.50 30.20 -8.76
CA LEU A 20 33.86 29.69 -8.96
C LEU A 20 34.08 29.23 -10.42
N LEU A 21 33.09 28.55 -11.01
CA LEU A 21 33.14 28.11 -12.40
C LEU A 21 33.12 29.29 -13.40
N ILE A 22 32.41 30.37 -13.08
CA ILE A 22 32.46 31.64 -13.84
C ILE A 22 33.89 32.21 -13.82
N VAL A 23 34.51 32.32 -12.65
CA VAL A 23 35.86 32.86 -12.49
C VAL A 23 36.90 32.01 -13.26
N LEU A 24 36.71 30.69 -13.29
CA LEU A 24 37.55 29.76 -14.05
C LEU A 24 37.30 29.79 -15.57
N GLY A 25 36.30 30.55 -16.04
CA GLY A 25 35.98 30.67 -17.46
C GLY A 25 35.27 29.46 -18.06
N ALA A 26 34.71 28.56 -17.25
CA ALA A 26 34.08 27.31 -17.70
C ALA A 26 32.89 27.55 -18.65
N PHE A 27 32.28 28.74 -18.58
CA PHE A 27 31.09 29.10 -19.36
C PHE A 27 31.38 29.96 -20.59
N GLN A 28 32.62 30.35 -20.86
CA GLN A 28 32.95 31.24 -22.00
C GLN A 28 32.55 30.64 -23.36
N ILE A 29 32.71 29.32 -23.53
CA ILE A 29 32.33 28.61 -24.76
C ILE A 29 30.80 28.55 -24.93
N PRO A 30 30.03 27.98 -23.98
CA PRO A 30 28.59 27.86 -24.15
C PRO A 30 27.91 29.23 -24.23
N ASP A 31 28.37 30.21 -23.45
CA ASP A 31 27.81 31.57 -23.47
C ASP A 31 28.08 32.26 -24.82
N GLY A 32 29.29 32.08 -25.36
CA GLY A 32 29.63 32.52 -26.72
C GLY A 32 28.77 31.89 -27.82
N ILE A 33 28.31 30.63 -27.66
CA ILE A 33 27.39 29.98 -28.61
C ILE A 33 26.02 30.65 -28.57
N VAL A 34 25.47 30.87 -27.37
CA VAL A 34 24.17 31.54 -27.17
C VAL A 34 24.22 32.97 -27.72
N TYR A 35 25.32 33.70 -27.46
CA TYR A 35 25.54 35.01 -28.04
C TYR A 35 25.45 35.01 -29.57
N ASN A 36 26.17 34.10 -30.24
CA ASN A 36 26.13 34.03 -31.71
C ASN A 36 24.73 33.71 -32.22
N LEU A 37 23.99 32.85 -31.52
CA LEU A 37 22.61 32.53 -31.86
C LEU A 37 21.71 33.79 -31.77
N PHE A 38 21.84 34.57 -30.70
CA PHE A 38 21.08 35.82 -30.53
C PHE A 38 21.41 36.83 -31.62
N VAL A 39 22.70 36.99 -31.96
CA VAL A 39 23.11 37.86 -33.06
C VAL A 39 22.50 37.43 -34.40
N ARG A 40 22.46 36.12 -34.70
CA ARG A 40 21.91 35.58 -35.95
C ARG A 40 20.38 35.68 -36.03
N LEU A 41 19.70 35.53 -34.90
CA LEU A 41 18.23 35.65 -34.82
C LEU A 41 17.76 37.11 -34.81
N SER A 42 18.67 38.05 -34.57
CA SER A 42 18.33 39.47 -34.51
C SER A 42 17.86 39.98 -35.87
N PRO A 43 16.77 40.79 -35.91
CA PRO A 43 16.25 41.31 -37.17
C PRO A 43 17.27 42.23 -37.85
N PRO A 44 17.32 42.27 -39.20
CA PRO A 44 18.18 43.20 -39.92
C PRO A 44 17.80 44.64 -39.57
N ALA A 45 18.78 45.43 -39.15
CA ALA A 45 18.58 46.82 -38.77
C ALA A 45 18.96 47.72 -39.95
N ALA A 46 18.06 48.62 -40.36
CA ALA A 46 18.33 49.67 -41.35
C ALA A 46 19.17 50.82 -40.76
N SER A 47 20.20 50.51 -39.95
CA SER A 47 21.06 51.56 -39.38
C SER A 47 21.97 52.10 -40.48
N ALA A 48 21.95 53.42 -40.66
CA ALA A 48 22.90 54.11 -41.54
C ALA A 48 24.33 53.85 -41.03
N SER A 49 25.15 53.18 -41.84
CA SER A 49 26.55 52.95 -41.51
C SER A 49 27.32 54.27 -41.54
N HIS A 50 28.23 54.46 -40.59
CA HIS A 50 29.13 55.61 -40.53
C HIS A 50 30.43 55.36 -41.30
N VAL A 51 30.66 54.11 -41.73
CA VAL A 51 31.85 53.66 -42.45
C VAL A 51 31.51 53.26 -43.88
N LEU A 52 32.36 53.65 -44.82
CA LEU A 52 32.41 53.21 -46.22
C LEU A 52 33.72 52.48 -46.49
N ILE A 53 33.65 51.30 -47.10
CA ILE A 53 34.85 50.51 -47.44
C ILE A 53 35.23 50.79 -48.90
N ILE A 54 36.50 51.13 -49.15
CA ILE A 54 37.09 51.18 -50.49
C ILE A 54 38.10 50.04 -50.62
N GLU A 55 37.77 49.11 -51.50
CA GLU A 55 38.57 47.90 -51.77
C GLU A 55 39.52 48.16 -52.94
N ALA A 56 40.83 48.13 -52.68
CA ALA A 56 41.89 48.25 -53.68
C ALA A 56 42.48 46.89 -54.04
N GLY A 57 42.77 46.62 -55.31
CA GLY A 57 43.45 45.39 -55.71
C GLY A 57 44.85 45.30 -55.10
N PHE A 58 45.33 44.10 -54.75
CA PHE A 58 46.68 43.92 -54.18
C PHE A 58 47.79 44.41 -55.13
N GLU A 59 47.57 44.34 -56.45
CA GLU A 59 48.47 44.89 -57.46
C GLU A 59 48.71 46.40 -57.30
N GLN A 60 47.74 47.12 -56.74
CA GLN A 60 47.79 48.56 -56.51
C GLN A 60 48.58 48.94 -55.25
N MET A 61 49.08 47.96 -54.47
CA MET A 61 49.90 48.21 -53.27
C MET A 61 51.17 49.01 -53.57
N ASN A 62 51.70 48.87 -54.78
CA ASN A 62 52.88 49.58 -55.27
C ASN A 62 52.55 50.85 -56.07
N SER A 63 51.29 51.27 -56.14
CA SER A 63 50.88 52.49 -56.84
C SER A 63 51.40 53.74 -56.11
N GLY A 64 51.72 54.78 -56.88
CA GLY A 64 52.17 56.07 -56.39
C GLY A 64 51.06 57.11 -56.35
N ASP A 65 51.42 58.37 -56.59
CA ASP A 65 50.50 59.51 -56.49
C ASP A 65 49.33 59.45 -57.47
N ASP A 66 49.52 58.93 -58.68
CA ASP A 66 48.48 58.87 -59.73
C ASP A 66 47.19 58.18 -59.24
N VAL A 67 47.32 57.27 -58.28
CA VAL A 67 46.20 56.53 -57.68
C VAL A 67 45.82 57.13 -56.33
N TRP A 68 46.76 57.25 -55.39
CA TRP A 68 46.43 57.61 -54.00
C TRP A 68 46.13 59.09 -53.80
N LEU A 69 46.81 59.99 -54.54
CA LEU A 69 46.55 61.43 -54.49
C LEU A 69 45.23 61.77 -55.16
N THR A 70 44.94 61.11 -56.29
CA THR A 70 43.66 61.24 -57.02
C THR A 70 42.49 60.78 -56.16
N LEU A 71 42.60 59.62 -55.51
CA LEU A 71 41.60 59.13 -54.57
C LEU A 71 41.37 60.11 -53.41
N LEU A 72 42.45 60.60 -52.80
CA LEU A 72 42.34 61.52 -51.67
C LEU A 72 41.60 62.82 -52.04
N ARG A 73 41.91 63.39 -53.21
CA ARG A 73 41.22 64.59 -53.73
C ARG A 73 39.75 64.33 -54.05
N GLU A 74 39.45 63.16 -54.60
CA GLU A 74 38.07 62.78 -54.88
C GLU A 74 37.27 62.61 -53.59
N LEU A 75 37.83 61.97 -52.57
CA LEU A 75 37.18 61.83 -51.26
C LEU A 75 36.99 63.18 -50.54
N GLN A 76 37.94 64.10 -50.66
CA GLN A 76 37.81 65.47 -50.15
C GLN A 76 36.72 66.24 -50.90
N ARG A 77 36.66 66.12 -52.24
CA ARG A 77 35.63 66.75 -53.08
C ARG A 77 34.22 66.31 -52.68
N GLN A 78 34.07 65.05 -52.27
CA GLN A 78 32.81 64.46 -51.81
C GLN A 78 32.54 64.67 -50.31
N GLU A 79 33.31 65.54 -49.62
CA GLU A 79 33.16 65.87 -48.20
C GLU A 79 33.22 64.65 -47.25
N ALA A 80 34.14 63.70 -47.51
CA ALA A 80 34.46 62.64 -46.56
C ALA A 80 34.95 63.24 -45.23
N ARG A 81 34.37 62.83 -44.10
CA ARG A 81 34.74 63.38 -42.78
C ARG A 81 36.11 62.91 -42.30
N GLN A 82 36.48 61.69 -42.66
CA GLN A 82 37.77 61.10 -42.31
C GLN A 82 38.15 60.04 -43.35
N VAL A 83 39.43 59.96 -43.68
CA VAL A 83 39.97 58.87 -44.51
C VAL A 83 40.98 58.08 -43.68
N VAL A 84 40.87 56.76 -43.71
CA VAL A 84 41.69 55.82 -42.94
C VAL A 84 42.29 54.81 -43.90
N PHE A 85 43.62 54.76 -43.98
CA PHE A 85 44.32 53.73 -44.75
C PHE A 85 44.75 52.59 -43.83
N THR A 86 44.47 51.35 -44.21
CA THR A 86 44.92 50.16 -43.46
C THR A 86 46.40 49.83 -43.69
N PHE A 87 47.16 50.69 -44.37
CA PHE A 87 48.57 50.52 -44.69
C PHE A 87 49.25 51.89 -44.90
N PHE A 88 50.59 51.90 -45.03
CA PHE A 88 51.36 53.07 -45.46
C PHE A 88 51.73 52.95 -46.95
N PRO A 89 51.30 53.87 -47.85
CA PRO A 89 51.68 53.84 -49.26
C PRO A 89 53.18 54.03 -49.49
N ALA A 90 53.92 52.95 -49.76
CA ALA A 90 55.39 52.97 -49.76
C ALA A 90 56.02 53.85 -50.88
N ARG A 91 55.33 54.00 -52.03
CA ARG A 91 55.79 54.76 -53.21
C ARG A 91 55.10 56.11 -53.42
N ALA A 92 54.30 56.57 -52.45
CA ALA A 92 53.68 57.90 -52.53
C ALA A 92 54.70 59.02 -52.29
N SER A 93 54.53 60.15 -52.97
CA SER A 93 55.42 61.30 -52.87
C SER A 93 55.20 62.08 -51.58
N ARG A 94 56.11 63.02 -51.31
CA ARG A 94 56.01 63.98 -50.20
C ARG A 94 54.73 64.84 -50.31
N GLN A 95 54.23 65.10 -51.52
CA GLN A 95 53.03 65.90 -51.74
C GLN A 95 51.77 65.19 -51.22
N PHE A 96 51.62 63.90 -51.53
CA PHE A 96 50.53 63.08 -51.01
C PHE A 96 50.48 63.08 -49.49
N TYR A 97 51.63 62.83 -48.85
CA TYR A 97 51.73 62.82 -47.40
C TYR A 97 51.34 64.19 -46.82
N GLN A 98 51.87 65.30 -47.34
CA GLN A 98 51.48 66.65 -46.87
C GLN A 98 49.98 66.93 -47.00
N GLU A 99 49.35 66.52 -48.11
CA GLU A 99 47.91 66.70 -48.37
C GLU A 99 47.04 65.81 -47.46
N ALA A 100 47.48 64.56 -47.23
CA ALA A 100 46.82 63.62 -46.32
C ALA A 100 46.85 64.11 -44.87
N PHE A 101 47.98 64.66 -44.40
CA PHE A 101 48.08 65.13 -43.01
C PHE A 101 47.30 66.42 -42.75
N LYS A 102 47.25 67.34 -43.72
CA LYS A 102 46.37 68.52 -43.64
C LYS A 102 44.89 68.14 -43.51
N SER A 103 44.54 66.97 -44.05
CA SER A 103 43.16 66.45 -44.10
C SER A 103 42.83 65.49 -42.97
N GLY A 104 43.75 65.28 -42.01
CA GLY A 104 43.51 64.42 -40.85
C GLY A 104 43.45 62.92 -41.19
N VAL A 105 44.14 62.46 -42.24
CA VAL A 105 44.19 61.05 -42.62
C VAL A 105 45.00 60.23 -41.60
N ILE A 106 44.49 59.06 -41.24
CA ILE A 106 45.18 58.11 -40.34
C ILE A 106 45.67 56.90 -41.12
N PHE A 107 46.90 56.48 -40.83
CA PHE A 107 47.55 55.35 -41.47
C PHE A 107 47.77 54.20 -40.48
N GLY A 108 47.52 52.98 -40.96
CA GLY A 108 47.76 51.73 -40.25
C GLY A 108 49.22 51.29 -40.36
N ARG A 109 49.89 51.11 -39.22
CA ARG A 109 51.28 50.64 -39.12
C ARG A 109 51.31 49.18 -38.68
N HIS A 110 51.91 48.31 -39.47
CA HIS A 110 52.12 46.92 -39.08
C HIS A 110 53.16 46.83 -37.96
N ALA A 111 52.85 46.06 -36.91
CA ALA A 111 53.84 45.61 -35.94
C ALA A 111 54.53 44.34 -36.48
N ARG A 112 55.85 44.22 -36.28
CA ARG A 112 56.64 43.05 -36.66
C ARG A 112 56.81 42.13 -35.46
N GLU A 113 56.53 40.85 -35.65
CA GLU A 113 56.79 39.79 -34.68
C GLU A 113 58.30 39.48 -34.59
N SER A 114 58.76 39.09 -33.40
CA SER A 114 60.12 38.60 -33.21
C SER A 114 60.31 37.22 -33.85
N ALA A 115 61.51 36.96 -34.39
CA ALA A 115 61.87 35.66 -34.95
C ALA A 115 61.83 34.50 -33.93
N SER A 116 61.75 34.79 -32.62
CA SER A 116 61.62 33.80 -31.54
C SER A 116 60.19 33.66 -30.96
N GLY A 117 59.19 34.24 -31.62
CA GLY A 117 57.77 34.04 -31.31
C GLY A 117 57.16 34.94 -30.23
N GLY A 118 55.90 35.34 -30.45
CA GLY A 118 54.97 35.84 -29.43
C GLY A 118 54.90 37.36 -29.23
N ASP A 119 56.05 38.03 -29.06
CA ASP A 119 56.05 39.46 -28.69
C ASP A 119 56.30 40.40 -29.88
N LEU A 120 55.47 41.44 -29.99
CA LEU A 120 55.61 42.54 -30.96
C LEU A 120 56.78 43.44 -30.54
N GLN A 121 57.94 43.25 -31.18
CA GLN A 121 59.18 43.93 -30.80
C GLN A 121 59.42 45.26 -31.52
N SER A 122 58.85 45.49 -32.71
CA SER A 122 59.09 46.74 -33.44
C SER A 122 57.96 47.11 -34.40
N LEU A 123 57.78 48.41 -34.63
CA LEU A 123 56.86 48.93 -35.64
C LEU A 123 57.57 49.02 -36.99
N ALA A 124 56.88 48.70 -38.10
CA ALA A 124 57.43 48.80 -39.46
C ALA A 124 58.02 50.21 -39.73
N PRO A 125 59.17 50.36 -40.39
CA PRO A 125 59.78 51.69 -40.60
C PRO A 125 58.86 52.64 -41.39
N PHE A 126 58.97 53.95 -41.13
CA PHE A 126 58.26 54.94 -41.94
C PHE A 126 58.79 54.97 -43.38
N PRO A 127 57.92 55.12 -44.39
CA PRO A 127 58.37 55.28 -45.77
C PRO A 127 59.17 56.59 -45.94
N ALA A 128 60.10 56.62 -46.90
CA ALA A 128 61.04 57.72 -47.10
C ALA A 128 60.35 59.09 -47.34
N GLY A 129 59.12 59.09 -47.87
CA GLY A 129 58.30 60.29 -48.05
C GLY A 129 57.67 60.85 -46.77
N ALA A 130 57.55 60.05 -45.70
CA ALA A 130 56.86 60.39 -44.45
C ALA A 130 57.78 60.47 -43.22
N ALA A 131 59.08 60.18 -43.36
CA ALA A 131 60.02 60.08 -42.23
C ALA A 131 60.25 61.41 -41.45
N HIS A 132 59.88 62.56 -42.00
CA HIS A 132 60.19 63.90 -41.46
C HIS A 132 59.05 64.55 -40.68
N LEU A 133 57.92 63.86 -40.52
CA LEU A 133 56.69 64.47 -40.05
C LEU A 133 56.12 63.64 -38.87
N THR A 134 55.63 64.32 -37.83
CA THR A 134 55.03 63.71 -36.62
C THR A 134 53.53 63.47 -36.85
N HIS A 135 53.08 62.21 -36.77
CA HIS A 135 51.77 61.80 -37.28
C HIS A 135 50.90 61.00 -36.32
N PRO A 136 49.56 61.17 -36.41
CA PRO A 136 48.63 60.19 -35.87
C PRO A 136 48.69 58.92 -36.73
N PHE A 137 49.16 57.82 -36.14
CA PHE A 137 49.10 56.49 -36.72
C PHE A 137 48.40 55.56 -35.73
N GLY A 138 47.81 54.50 -36.25
CA GLY A 138 47.32 53.40 -35.43
C GLY A 138 48.06 52.12 -35.75
N VAL A 139 48.21 51.25 -34.75
CA VAL A 139 48.89 49.96 -34.94
C VAL A 139 47.90 48.92 -35.42
N LEU A 140 48.30 48.18 -36.44
CA LEU A 140 47.57 47.03 -36.94
C LEU A 140 47.97 45.81 -36.12
N ALA A 141 47.03 45.28 -35.36
CA ALA A 141 47.16 44.01 -34.66
C ALA A 141 46.27 42.95 -35.31
N ALA A 142 46.64 41.68 -35.15
CA ALA A 142 45.74 40.58 -35.42
C ALA A 142 44.57 40.64 -34.42
N PRO A 143 43.33 40.37 -34.86
CA PRO A 143 42.20 40.35 -33.95
C PRO A 143 42.35 39.18 -32.97
N PRO A 144 42.06 39.39 -31.66
CA PRO A 144 42.09 38.31 -30.69
C PRO A 144 41.13 37.20 -31.09
N ASP A 145 41.61 35.97 -30.96
CA ASP A 145 40.82 34.76 -31.15
C ASP A 145 40.22 34.30 -29.82
N GLN A 146 38.92 34.04 -29.80
CA GLN A 146 38.26 33.30 -28.72
C GLN A 146 37.66 31.99 -29.28
N PHE A 147 38.43 30.89 -29.20
CA PHE A 147 38.05 29.54 -29.64
C PHE A 147 37.68 29.43 -31.14
N GLY A 148 38.48 30.03 -32.02
CA GLY A 148 38.27 30.13 -33.46
C GLY A 148 37.28 31.23 -33.89
N MET A 149 36.77 32.06 -32.97
CA MET A 149 35.77 33.10 -33.24
C MET A 149 36.27 34.49 -32.83
N HIS A 150 36.19 35.45 -33.74
CA HIS A 150 36.64 36.81 -33.50
C HIS A 150 35.48 37.72 -33.11
N ARG A 151 35.48 38.17 -31.85
CA ARG A 151 34.41 39.04 -31.28
C ARG A 151 34.92 40.37 -30.73
N TYR A 152 36.22 40.52 -30.51
CA TYR A 152 36.79 41.65 -29.78
C TYR A 152 37.79 42.45 -30.60
N GLN A 153 37.75 43.77 -30.47
CA GLN A 153 38.74 44.70 -31.04
C GLN A 153 39.68 45.20 -29.93
N PRO A 154 41.01 45.05 -30.05
CA PRO A 154 41.95 45.62 -29.10
C PRO A 154 41.94 47.15 -29.23
N MET A 155 41.82 47.86 -28.10
CA MET A 155 41.86 49.32 -28.04
C MET A 155 43.30 49.88 -28.00
N LYS A 156 44.20 49.11 -27.38
CA LYS A 156 45.64 49.41 -27.27
C LYS A 156 46.43 48.15 -27.61
N VAL A 157 47.53 48.32 -28.33
CA VAL A 157 48.44 47.26 -28.75
C VAL A 157 49.78 47.51 -28.08
N PRO A 158 50.26 46.60 -27.21
CA PRO A 158 51.58 46.69 -26.62
C PRO A 158 52.64 46.36 -27.69
N VAL A 159 53.57 47.27 -27.95
CA VAL A 159 54.71 47.06 -28.84
C VAL A 159 55.97 47.58 -28.13
N ALA A 160 56.96 46.70 -27.93
CA ALA A 160 58.21 47.03 -27.24
C ALA A 160 58.03 47.72 -25.86
N GLY A 161 57.02 47.32 -25.09
CA GLY A 161 56.72 47.89 -23.76
C GLY A 161 55.94 49.22 -23.77
N ALA A 162 55.63 49.77 -24.94
CA ALA A 162 54.76 50.95 -25.09
C ALA A 162 53.39 50.57 -25.64
N ASN A 163 52.32 51.18 -25.12
CA ASN A 163 50.94 50.94 -25.55
C ASN A 163 50.53 51.96 -26.61
N TYR A 164 50.36 51.51 -27.85
CA TYR A 164 49.87 52.33 -28.97
C TYR A 164 48.38 52.09 -29.22
N PRO A 165 47.61 53.09 -29.65
CA PRO A 165 46.22 52.85 -30.06
C PRO A 165 46.18 51.94 -31.31
N SER A 166 45.17 51.07 -31.39
CA SER A 166 44.87 50.36 -32.63
C SER A 166 44.41 51.34 -33.72
N LEU A 167 44.45 50.93 -34.99
CA LEU A 167 43.98 51.75 -36.11
C LEU A 167 42.54 52.23 -35.93
N GLU A 168 41.66 51.32 -35.52
CA GLU A 168 40.23 51.57 -35.34
C GLU A 168 39.99 52.51 -34.16
N ALA A 169 40.74 52.35 -33.06
CA ALA A 169 40.65 53.23 -31.90
C ALA A 169 41.21 54.64 -32.20
N ALA A 170 42.33 54.74 -32.90
CA ALA A 170 42.89 56.02 -33.33
C ALA A 170 41.95 56.75 -34.29
N ALA A 171 41.36 56.03 -35.24
CA ALA A 171 40.40 56.57 -36.19
C ALA A 171 39.12 57.05 -35.51
N ALA A 172 38.52 56.23 -34.66
CA ALA A 172 37.31 56.62 -33.94
C ALA A 172 37.53 57.78 -32.96
N ALA A 173 38.69 57.86 -32.29
CA ALA A 173 39.02 58.97 -31.40
C ALA A 173 39.11 60.32 -32.14
N LEU A 174 39.71 60.32 -33.35
CA LEU A 174 39.79 61.51 -34.19
C LEU A 174 38.41 61.87 -34.79
N PHE A 175 37.61 60.88 -35.20
CA PHE A 175 36.27 61.11 -35.75
C PHE A 175 35.30 61.71 -34.71
N ARG A 176 35.37 61.25 -33.45
CA ARG A 176 34.49 61.69 -32.36
C ARG A 176 34.99 62.93 -31.61
N GLU A 177 36.22 63.38 -31.90
CA GLU A 177 36.91 64.47 -31.19
C GLU A 177 36.94 64.27 -29.66
N ARG A 178 36.94 63.00 -29.21
CA ARG A 178 36.93 62.62 -27.79
C ARG A 178 37.85 61.42 -27.57
N PRO A 179 38.64 61.40 -26.48
CA PRO A 179 39.43 60.22 -26.14
C PRO A 179 38.50 59.05 -25.80
N LEU A 180 38.75 57.91 -26.41
CA LEU A 180 38.04 56.66 -26.09
C LEU A 180 38.47 56.20 -24.70
N GLN A 181 37.52 56.01 -23.79
CA GLN A 181 37.78 55.57 -22.42
C GLN A 181 37.79 54.03 -22.36
N GLY A 182 38.86 53.45 -21.82
CA GLY A 182 38.98 52.00 -21.59
C GLY A 182 40.35 51.42 -21.95
N ALA A 183 40.85 50.52 -21.11
CA ALA A 183 42.08 49.74 -21.34
C ALA A 183 41.80 48.32 -21.85
N TYR A 184 40.53 47.96 -22.04
CA TYR A 184 40.07 46.61 -22.34
C TYR A 184 39.71 46.47 -23.82
N PRO A 185 39.83 45.26 -24.41
CA PRO A 185 39.32 45.00 -25.73
C PRO A 185 37.79 45.14 -25.74
N VAL A 186 37.25 45.73 -26.80
CA VAL A 186 35.83 46.05 -26.92
C VAL A 186 35.14 45.02 -27.80
N MET A 187 33.97 44.53 -27.39
CA MET A 187 33.21 43.58 -28.20
C MET A 187 32.52 44.28 -29.38
N ILE A 188 32.76 43.77 -30.59
CA ILE A 188 32.24 44.32 -31.85
C ILE A 188 30.73 44.05 -31.95
N ASN A 189 29.98 45.07 -32.33
CA ASN A 189 28.54 44.97 -32.53
C ASN A 189 28.21 44.43 -33.92
N PHE A 190 27.73 43.19 -33.98
CA PHE A 190 27.29 42.55 -35.22
C PHE A 190 25.75 42.57 -35.39
N LEU A 191 25.00 43.18 -34.46
CA LEU A 191 23.54 43.14 -34.44
C LEU A 191 22.94 43.85 -35.66
N GLY A 192 22.03 43.16 -36.36
CA GLY A 192 21.28 43.71 -37.48
C GLY A 192 22.09 44.01 -38.74
N ARG A 193 23.38 43.61 -38.81
CA ARG A 193 24.30 43.92 -39.93
C ARG A 193 24.38 42.82 -41.02
N ALA A 194 23.35 42.00 -41.19
CA ALA A 194 23.35 40.86 -42.12
C ALA A 194 23.67 41.22 -43.59
N GLY A 195 23.33 42.45 -44.01
CA GLY A 195 23.57 42.98 -45.36
C GLY A 195 25.00 43.44 -45.65
N GLY A 196 25.88 43.50 -44.65
CA GLY A 196 27.23 44.04 -44.82
C GLY A 196 27.32 45.57 -44.71
N LEU A 197 28.55 46.08 -44.64
CA LEU A 197 28.83 47.52 -44.76
C LEU A 197 28.89 47.92 -46.25
N PRO A 198 28.58 49.19 -46.59
CA PRO A 198 28.67 49.66 -47.98
C PRO A 198 30.12 49.60 -48.45
N ARG A 199 30.31 49.06 -49.66
CA ARG A 199 31.62 48.84 -50.29
C ARG A 199 31.66 49.38 -51.71
N VAL A 200 32.81 49.93 -52.10
CA VAL A 200 33.08 50.43 -53.46
C VAL A 200 34.49 49.97 -53.86
N THR A 201 34.68 49.54 -55.11
CA THR A 201 36.02 49.19 -55.62
C THR A 201 36.82 50.45 -55.93
N LEU A 202 38.15 50.39 -55.80
CA LEU A 202 39.02 51.55 -56.04
C LEU A 202 38.88 52.09 -57.47
N GLU A 203 38.77 51.20 -58.46
CA GLU A 203 38.56 51.56 -59.87
C GLU A 203 37.32 52.44 -60.03
N ARG A 204 36.19 52.00 -59.45
CA ARG A 204 34.93 52.73 -59.47
C ARG A 204 35.01 54.07 -58.72
N ALA A 205 35.81 54.14 -57.65
CA ALA A 205 36.02 55.38 -56.92
C ALA A 205 36.83 56.41 -57.74
N LEU A 206 37.84 55.94 -58.49
CA LEU A 206 38.69 56.79 -59.35
C LEU A 206 37.97 57.27 -60.62
N GLU A 207 37.02 56.48 -61.15
CA GLU A 207 36.18 56.85 -62.29
C GLU A 207 35.07 57.88 -61.94
N GLY A 208 35.04 58.38 -60.70
CA GLY A 208 34.01 59.31 -60.23
C GLY A 208 32.67 58.64 -59.89
N GLY A 209 32.64 57.31 -59.73
CA GLY A 209 31.47 56.52 -59.38
C GLY A 209 31.09 56.56 -57.89
N LEU A 210 31.58 57.54 -57.13
CA LEU A 210 31.23 57.76 -55.73
C LEU A 210 29.88 58.50 -55.62
N ILE A 211 28.91 57.87 -54.96
CA ILE A 211 27.61 58.47 -54.67
C ILE A 211 27.78 59.42 -53.46
N PRO A 212 27.46 60.72 -53.57
CA PRO A 212 27.68 61.70 -52.48
C PRO A 212 27.04 61.29 -51.16
N GLU A 213 25.85 60.68 -51.19
CA GLU A 213 25.12 60.18 -50.01
C GLU A 213 25.84 59.02 -49.28
N LEU A 214 26.75 58.32 -49.96
CA LEU A 214 27.55 57.25 -49.37
C LEU A 214 28.88 57.72 -48.79
N VAL A 215 29.35 58.92 -49.13
CA VAL A 215 30.67 59.44 -48.73
C VAL A 215 30.56 60.60 -47.74
N LYS A 216 29.61 61.52 -47.96
CA LYS A 216 29.47 62.75 -47.19
C LYS A 216 29.29 62.45 -45.70
N GLY A 217 30.18 63.02 -44.87
CA GLY A 217 30.11 62.89 -43.41
C GLY A 217 30.52 61.51 -42.84
N LYS A 218 30.93 60.56 -43.68
CA LYS A 218 31.34 59.20 -43.26
C LYS A 218 32.86 59.05 -43.14
N ALA A 219 33.29 58.03 -42.40
CA ALA A 219 34.67 57.58 -42.36
C ALA A 219 34.92 56.59 -43.50
N VAL A 220 35.91 56.88 -44.34
CA VAL A 220 36.25 56.05 -45.50
C VAL A 220 37.46 55.19 -45.17
N LEU A 221 37.26 53.88 -45.10
CA LEU A 221 38.31 52.91 -44.84
C LEU A 221 38.84 52.35 -46.16
N VAL A 222 40.09 52.65 -46.48
CA VAL A 222 40.78 52.18 -47.69
C VAL A 222 41.68 51.00 -47.31
N GLY A 223 41.49 49.86 -47.98
CA GLY A 223 42.31 48.68 -47.77
C GLY A 223 42.37 47.79 -49.00
N PHE A 224 43.23 46.78 -48.95
CA PHE A 224 43.39 45.84 -50.05
C PHE A 224 42.31 44.75 -50.03
N SER A 225 41.88 44.31 -51.22
CA SER A 225 40.99 43.17 -51.44
C SER A 225 41.73 41.85 -51.23
N ASP A 226 40.99 40.82 -50.81
CA ASP A 226 41.43 39.44 -50.54
C ASP A 226 42.64 38.98 -51.39
N TRP A 227 43.78 38.75 -50.74
CA TRP A 227 44.90 37.99 -51.31
C TRP A 227 44.80 36.51 -50.92
N ALA A 228 45.34 35.60 -51.73
CA ALA A 228 45.16 34.15 -51.56
C ALA A 228 45.66 33.54 -50.23
N HIS A 229 46.47 34.26 -49.43
CA HIS A 229 46.96 33.79 -48.12
C HIS A 229 46.51 34.69 -46.95
N GLU A 230 45.44 35.48 -47.08
CA GLU A 230 44.88 36.20 -45.92
C GLU A 230 43.99 35.24 -45.11
N PRO A 231 44.15 35.18 -43.77
CA PRO A 231 43.32 34.33 -42.94
C PRO A 231 41.88 34.86 -42.93
N ARG A 232 40.94 34.01 -43.36
CA ARG A 232 39.50 34.28 -43.24
C ARG A 232 39.07 34.14 -41.79
N LEU A 233 38.34 35.14 -41.29
CA LEU A 233 37.94 35.21 -39.89
C LEU A 233 36.52 34.68 -39.72
N HIS A 234 36.29 33.87 -38.68
CA HIS A 234 34.93 33.50 -38.30
C HIS A 234 34.36 34.52 -37.32
N THR A 235 33.16 35.02 -37.62
CA THR A 235 32.45 36.01 -36.78
C THR A 235 31.05 35.48 -36.43
N PRO A 236 30.39 36.07 -35.41
CA PRO A 236 29.01 35.72 -35.07
C PRO A 236 28.03 35.81 -36.25
N LEU A 237 28.28 36.74 -37.18
CA LEU A 237 27.41 37.06 -38.31
C LEU A 237 27.58 36.09 -39.48
N LYS A 238 28.83 35.90 -39.95
CA LYS A 238 29.18 35.01 -41.07
C LYS A 238 30.48 34.28 -40.76
N GLN A 239 30.56 33.05 -41.26
CA GLN A 239 31.82 32.35 -41.43
C GLN A 239 32.51 32.96 -42.66
N ASP A 240 33.81 33.22 -42.57
CA ASP A 240 34.65 33.73 -43.66
C ASP A 240 34.48 35.22 -43.99
N ILE A 241 34.74 36.09 -43.02
CA ILE A 241 34.84 37.55 -43.22
C ILE A 241 36.30 37.94 -43.48
N SER A 242 36.52 38.87 -44.42
CA SER A 242 37.85 39.43 -44.69
C SER A 242 38.35 40.27 -43.51
N LEU A 243 39.66 40.40 -43.35
CA LEU A 243 40.24 41.23 -42.30
C LEU A 243 39.83 42.71 -42.45
N LEU A 244 39.65 43.18 -43.68
CA LEU A 244 39.16 44.53 -43.98
C LEU A 244 37.73 44.75 -43.49
N ASP A 245 36.81 43.82 -43.79
CA ASP A 245 35.42 43.88 -43.35
C ASP A 245 35.34 43.82 -41.81
N TYR A 246 36.14 42.97 -41.16
CA TYR A 246 36.22 42.88 -39.71
C TYR A 246 36.61 44.21 -39.07
N ARG A 247 37.67 44.86 -39.59
CA ARG A 247 38.14 46.17 -39.11
C ARG A 247 37.11 47.28 -39.35
N ALA A 248 36.41 47.23 -40.47
CA ALA A 248 35.33 48.15 -40.77
C ALA A 248 34.17 48.03 -39.75
N TYR A 249 33.79 46.82 -39.35
CA TYR A 249 32.82 46.62 -38.26
C TYR A 249 33.34 47.11 -36.91
N GLY A 250 34.62 46.92 -36.61
CA GLY A 250 35.27 47.46 -35.41
C GLY A 250 35.20 48.99 -35.38
N LEU A 251 35.57 49.64 -36.48
CA LEU A 251 35.53 51.10 -36.61
C LEU A 251 34.11 51.65 -36.51
N ASP A 252 33.13 51.06 -37.21
CA ASP A 252 31.73 51.50 -37.16
C ASP A 252 31.15 51.34 -35.76
N THR A 253 31.54 50.29 -35.02
CA THR A 253 31.13 50.08 -33.62
C THR A 253 31.68 51.17 -32.70
N LEU A 254 32.95 51.56 -32.85
CA LEU A 254 33.60 52.58 -32.03
C LEU A 254 33.12 54.00 -32.36
N ILE A 255 32.86 54.30 -33.64
CA ILE A 255 32.29 55.58 -34.08
C ILE A 255 30.86 55.75 -33.56
N ALA A 256 30.03 54.71 -33.68
CA ALA A 256 28.63 54.74 -33.25
C ALA A 256 28.44 54.69 -31.73
N ASP A 257 29.50 54.41 -30.96
CA ASP A 257 29.45 54.18 -29.50
C ASP A 257 28.53 53.03 -29.08
N LYS A 258 28.37 52.03 -29.95
CA LYS A 258 27.48 50.88 -29.75
C LYS A 258 28.23 49.61 -29.42
N ALA A 259 29.35 49.75 -28.70
CA ALA A 259 30.13 48.66 -28.17
C ALA A 259 29.29 47.77 -27.25
N ILE A 260 29.41 46.45 -27.40
CA ILE A 260 28.70 45.54 -26.49
C ILE A 260 29.50 45.45 -25.18
N THR A 261 28.82 45.71 -24.07
CA THR A 261 29.43 45.72 -22.74
C THR A 261 29.13 44.42 -22.01
N GLU A 262 30.17 43.78 -21.47
CA GLU A 262 30.01 42.62 -20.60
C GLU A 262 29.70 43.07 -19.17
N VAL A 263 28.81 42.32 -18.51
CA VAL A 263 28.44 42.59 -17.12
C VAL A 263 29.63 42.29 -16.19
N PRO A 264 30.03 43.22 -15.30
CA PRO A 264 31.13 42.99 -14.35
C PRO A 264 30.86 41.81 -13.40
N LEU A 265 31.92 41.11 -12.99
CA LEU A 265 31.86 39.88 -12.18
C LEU A 265 31.00 40.00 -10.90
N VAL A 266 31.02 41.17 -10.24
CA VAL A 266 30.22 41.43 -9.02
C VAL A 266 28.72 41.38 -9.32
N PHE A 267 28.30 41.97 -10.44
CA PHE A 267 26.90 41.95 -10.86
C PHE A 267 26.48 40.56 -11.33
N GLN A 268 27.39 39.78 -11.93
CA GLN A 268 27.13 38.38 -12.26
C GLN A 268 26.85 37.54 -11.01
N LEU A 269 27.64 37.71 -9.93
CA LEU A 269 27.40 37.02 -8.65
C LEU A 269 26.04 37.39 -8.04
N LEU A 270 25.72 38.68 -7.99
CA LEU A 270 24.43 39.16 -7.48
C LEU A 270 23.27 38.55 -8.27
N PHE A 271 23.41 38.48 -9.58
CA PHE A 271 22.39 37.94 -10.47
C PHE A 271 22.18 36.44 -10.31
N VAL A 272 23.25 35.65 -10.25
CA VAL A 272 23.18 34.20 -9.96
C VAL A 272 22.53 33.96 -8.60
N THR A 273 22.91 34.75 -7.59
CA THR A 273 22.31 34.66 -6.24
C THR A 273 20.80 34.95 -6.29
N MET A 274 20.39 36.00 -7.01
CA MET A 274 18.98 36.36 -7.18
C MET A 274 18.19 35.24 -7.88
N ILE A 275 18.76 34.60 -8.91
CA ILE A 275 18.11 33.49 -9.62
C ILE A 275 17.96 32.26 -8.73
N VAL A 276 19.01 31.87 -8.00
CA VAL A 276 18.94 30.73 -7.09
C VAL A 276 17.91 30.98 -5.98
N PHE A 277 17.88 32.20 -5.43
CA PHE A 277 16.87 32.61 -4.45
C PHE A 277 15.45 32.57 -5.03
N THR A 278 15.26 33.09 -6.24
CA THR A 278 13.95 33.06 -6.92
C THR A 278 13.51 31.62 -7.16
N GLY A 279 14.41 30.74 -7.61
CA GLY A 279 14.13 29.30 -7.79
C GLY A 279 13.73 28.61 -6.49
N LEU A 280 14.41 28.92 -5.38
CA LEU A 280 14.06 28.44 -4.04
C LEU A 280 12.63 28.88 -3.63
N VAL A 281 12.31 30.17 -3.80
CA VAL A 281 11.00 30.73 -3.47
C VAL A 281 9.89 30.11 -4.32
N LEU A 282 10.10 30.04 -5.64
CA LEU A 282 9.13 29.49 -6.58
C LEU A 282 8.73 28.06 -6.18
N GLN A 283 9.73 27.24 -5.84
CA GLN A 283 9.46 25.88 -5.41
C GLN A 283 8.72 25.82 -4.07
N THR A 284 8.97 26.73 -3.12
CA THR A 284 8.23 26.75 -1.85
C THR A 284 6.76 27.11 -1.99
N LEU A 285 6.39 27.88 -3.00
CA LEU A 285 5.02 28.36 -3.20
C LEU A 285 4.21 27.46 -4.15
N LEU A 286 4.86 26.78 -5.08
CA LEU A 286 4.19 26.01 -6.13
C LEU A 286 4.09 24.51 -5.79
N GLU A 287 2.98 23.91 -6.25
CA GLU A 287 2.79 22.46 -6.28
C GLU A 287 3.69 21.78 -7.33
N LEU A 288 4.06 20.52 -7.08
CA LEU A 288 4.94 19.75 -7.98
C LEU A 288 4.39 19.61 -9.42
N ARG A 289 3.07 19.64 -9.60
CA ARG A 289 2.42 19.51 -10.92
C ARG A 289 2.59 20.75 -11.80
N LEU A 290 2.56 21.94 -11.20
CA LEU A 290 2.64 23.22 -11.92
C LEU A 290 4.09 23.69 -12.12
N LEU A 291 5.01 23.16 -11.31
CA LEU A 291 6.42 23.53 -11.33
C LEU A 291 7.07 23.47 -12.73
N PRO A 292 6.99 22.37 -13.52
CA PRO A 292 7.68 22.30 -14.82
C PRO A 292 7.17 23.36 -15.81
N TRP A 293 5.85 23.62 -15.83
CA TRP A 293 5.23 24.60 -16.71
C TRP A 293 5.65 26.03 -16.37
N ILE A 294 5.65 26.38 -15.09
CA ILE A 294 6.04 27.72 -14.65
C ILE A 294 7.56 27.90 -14.82
N THR A 295 8.37 26.86 -14.60
CA THR A 295 9.81 26.94 -14.89
C THR A 295 10.10 27.11 -16.37
N LEU A 296 9.36 26.44 -17.25
CA LEU A 296 9.49 26.60 -18.70
C LEU A 296 9.15 28.04 -19.11
N LEU A 297 8.05 28.58 -18.60
CA LEU A 297 7.64 29.96 -18.84
C LEU A 297 8.67 30.99 -18.31
N ALA A 298 9.24 30.75 -17.13
CA ALA A 298 10.25 31.62 -16.55
C ALA A 298 11.56 31.60 -17.36
N VAL A 299 11.99 30.43 -17.83
CA VAL A 299 13.19 30.29 -18.68
C VAL A 299 12.99 30.98 -20.02
N THR A 300 11.83 30.83 -20.66
CA THR A 300 11.54 31.50 -21.94
C THR A 300 11.46 33.01 -21.77
N ALA A 301 10.80 33.51 -20.71
CA ALA A 301 10.76 34.92 -20.39
C ALA A 301 12.16 35.49 -20.09
N TYR A 302 13.01 34.74 -19.37
CA TYR A 302 14.39 35.15 -19.09
C TYR A 302 15.25 35.26 -20.35
N LEU A 303 15.17 34.27 -21.25
CA LEU A 303 15.88 34.29 -22.53
C LEU A 303 15.41 35.46 -23.40
N ALA A 304 14.11 35.72 -23.46
CA ALA A 304 13.55 36.86 -24.17
C ALA A 304 14.02 38.20 -23.59
N ALA A 305 14.07 38.31 -22.25
CA ALA A 305 14.57 39.51 -21.58
C ALA A 305 16.06 39.76 -21.85
N CYS A 306 16.90 38.71 -21.80
CA CYS A 306 18.32 38.82 -22.15
C CYS A 306 18.52 39.23 -23.60
N TRP A 307 17.74 38.66 -24.51
CA TRP A 307 17.80 39.02 -25.93
C TRP A 307 17.36 40.47 -26.18
N LEU A 308 16.30 40.93 -25.50
CA LEU A 308 15.82 42.30 -25.58
C LEU A 308 16.82 43.31 -24.99
N LEU A 309 17.50 42.96 -23.89
CA LEU A 309 18.59 43.75 -23.31
C LEU A 309 19.81 43.85 -24.25
N LEU A 310 20.13 42.77 -24.98
CA LEU A 310 21.17 42.82 -26.00
C LEU A 310 20.78 43.76 -27.15
N LEU A 311 19.54 43.68 -27.62
CA LEU A 311 19.03 44.48 -28.75
C LEU A 311 18.90 45.98 -28.42
N LEU A 312 18.40 46.33 -27.23
CA LEU A 312 18.13 47.73 -26.85
C LEU A 312 19.27 48.34 -26.04
N GLY A 313 19.86 47.57 -25.13
CA GLY A 313 20.83 48.04 -24.14
C GLY A 313 22.30 47.82 -24.49
N HIS A 314 22.60 47.05 -25.56
CA HIS A 314 23.98 46.68 -25.94
C HIS A 314 24.77 46.07 -24.77
N ALA A 315 24.08 45.37 -23.86
CA ALA A 315 24.67 44.71 -22.70
C ALA A 315 24.51 43.20 -22.84
N TRP A 316 25.59 42.45 -22.64
CA TRP A 316 25.59 41.00 -22.68
C TRP A 316 25.58 40.41 -21.27
N PHE A 317 24.50 39.67 -20.98
CA PHE A 317 24.31 39.00 -19.70
C PHE A 317 24.78 37.53 -19.77
N PRO A 318 25.33 36.98 -18.67
CA PRO A 318 25.71 35.57 -18.57
C PRO A 318 24.47 34.67 -18.58
N VAL A 319 24.06 34.23 -19.77
CA VAL A 319 22.81 33.47 -19.96
C VAL A 319 22.99 32.04 -19.48
N THR A 320 24.11 31.43 -19.85
CA THR A 320 24.32 30.00 -19.62
C THR A 320 24.56 29.66 -18.15
N GLU A 321 25.27 30.53 -17.44
CA GLU A 321 25.58 30.35 -16.02
C GLU A 321 24.32 30.43 -15.17
N SER A 322 23.47 31.39 -15.53
CA SER A 322 22.15 31.60 -14.95
C SER A 322 21.24 30.38 -15.17
N LEU A 323 21.20 29.83 -16.38
CA LEU A 323 20.40 28.63 -16.70
C LEU A 323 20.91 27.38 -15.98
N VAL A 324 22.22 27.19 -15.91
CA VAL A 324 22.83 26.05 -15.22
C VAL A 324 22.57 26.14 -13.71
N ALA A 325 22.77 27.31 -13.10
CA ALA A 325 22.47 27.53 -11.69
C ALA A 325 21.00 27.26 -11.37
N PHE A 326 20.09 27.77 -12.20
CA PHE A 326 18.66 27.55 -12.04
C PHE A 326 18.29 26.07 -12.16
N SER A 327 18.79 25.38 -13.20
CA SER A 327 18.52 23.96 -13.45
C SER A 327 19.05 23.06 -12.33
N LEU A 328 20.27 23.33 -11.86
CA LEU A 328 20.88 22.58 -10.75
C LEU A 328 20.11 22.78 -9.44
N THR A 329 19.66 24.01 -9.18
CA THR A 329 18.79 24.33 -8.04
C THR A 329 17.48 23.55 -8.12
N LEU A 330 16.83 23.54 -9.29
CA LEU A 330 15.59 22.81 -9.49
C LEU A 330 15.77 21.32 -9.23
N PHE A 331 16.81 20.71 -9.81
CA PHE A 331 17.09 19.29 -9.70
C PHE A 331 17.37 18.85 -8.26
N LEU A 332 18.26 19.54 -7.55
CA LEU A 332 18.68 19.16 -6.21
C LEU A 332 17.54 19.26 -5.19
N ILE A 333 16.73 20.31 -5.28
CA ILE A 333 15.61 20.48 -4.35
C ILE A 333 14.46 19.55 -4.72
N PHE A 334 14.19 19.31 -6.01
CA PHE A 334 13.23 18.28 -6.43
C PHE A 334 13.60 16.92 -5.85
N ARG A 335 14.88 16.52 -6.00
CA ARG A 335 15.42 15.29 -5.39
C ARG A 335 15.22 15.28 -3.87
N GLN A 336 15.53 16.38 -3.20
CA GLN A 336 15.34 16.49 -1.75
C GLN A 336 13.87 16.34 -1.35
N ARG A 337 12.93 16.96 -2.08
CA ARG A 337 11.49 16.84 -1.80
C ARG A 337 10.97 15.43 -2.00
N VAL A 338 11.37 14.77 -3.09
CA VAL A 338 11.02 13.37 -3.35
C VAL A 338 11.56 12.48 -2.24
N LEU A 339 12.83 12.65 -1.85
CA LEU A 339 13.42 11.89 -0.75
C LEU A 339 12.70 12.08 0.58
N VAL A 340 12.32 13.32 0.92
CA VAL A 340 11.57 13.61 2.15
C VAL A 340 10.15 13.05 2.10
N ALA A 341 9.48 13.11 0.95
CA ALA A 341 8.16 12.52 0.76
C ALA A 341 8.20 10.99 0.94
N ASP A 342 9.21 10.33 0.37
CA ASP A 342 9.43 8.90 0.53
C ASP A 342 9.70 8.55 2.00
N GLN A 343 10.56 9.29 2.70
CA GLN A 343 10.83 9.08 4.13
C GLN A 343 9.57 9.25 4.99
N ALA A 344 8.73 10.24 4.68
CA ALA A 344 7.47 10.44 5.38
C ALA A 344 6.54 9.24 5.17
N LEU A 345 6.43 8.75 3.93
CA LEU A 345 5.62 7.59 3.58
C LEU A 345 6.15 6.32 4.27
N ASP A 346 7.46 6.09 4.25
CA ASP A 346 8.12 4.98 4.95
C ASP A 346 7.86 5.03 6.46
N SER A 347 7.94 6.22 7.06
CA SER A 347 7.67 6.38 8.49
C SER A 347 6.19 6.13 8.85
N MET A 348 5.26 6.56 7.98
CA MET A 348 3.84 6.26 8.13
C MET A 348 3.59 4.75 8.02
N LEU A 349 4.18 4.09 7.03
CA LEU A 349 4.07 2.64 6.83
C LEU A 349 4.67 1.85 7.99
N LEU A 350 5.87 2.22 8.45
CA LEU A 350 6.49 1.63 9.64
C LEU A 350 5.63 1.85 10.88
N SER A 351 5.00 3.01 11.03
CA SER A 351 4.10 3.28 12.16
C SER A 351 2.82 2.44 12.09
N LEU A 352 2.22 2.26 10.90
CA LEU A 352 1.03 1.44 10.68
C LEU A 352 1.36 -0.04 10.89
N SER A 353 2.48 -0.50 10.34
CA SER A 353 3.01 -1.85 10.52
C SER A 353 3.33 -2.12 12.00
N ALA A 354 4.01 -1.21 12.69
CA ALA A 354 4.32 -1.33 14.12
C ALA A 354 3.05 -1.29 14.99
N LYS A 355 2.05 -0.47 14.65
CA LYS A 355 0.73 -0.46 15.30
C LYS A 355 0.05 -1.83 15.17
N LEU A 356 0.04 -2.41 13.97
CA LEU A 356 -0.52 -3.74 13.72
C LEU A 356 0.27 -4.85 14.44
N LYS A 357 1.59 -4.76 14.44
CA LYS A 357 2.50 -5.74 15.06
C LYS A 357 2.39 -5.76 16.58
N ARG A 358 2.23 -4.59 17.22
CA ARG A 358 1.98 -4.48 18.67
C ARG A 358 0.62 -5.04 19.08
N SER A 359 -0.38 -4.96 18.21
CA SER A 359 -1.76 -5.31 18.59
C SER A 359 -2.02 -6.81 18.71
N VAL A 360 -1.30 -7.71 18.02
CA VAL A 360 -1.70 -9.14 18.02
C VAL A 360 -0.57 -10.20 18.04
N LEU A 361 0.68 -9.96 17.61
CA LEU A 361 1.74 -10.99 17.70
C LEU A 361 3.14 -10.34 17.88
N PRO A 362 3.89 -10.62 18.97
CA PRO A 362 5.22 -10.06 19.17
C PRO A 362 6.20 -10.49 18.08
N GLU A 363 7.12 -9.59 17.71
CA GLU A 363 8.05 -9.78 16.57
C GLU A 363 8.95 -11.03 16.67
N SER A 364 9.05 -11.64 17.85
CA SER A 364 9.85 -12.83 18.15
C SER A 364 9.13 -14.15 17.90
N PHE A 365 7.82 -14.13 17.55
CA PHE A 365 6.99 -15.34 17.53
C PHE A 365 7.51 -16.44 16.60
N TYR A 366 7.80 -16.12 15.34
CA TYR A 366 8.27 -17.09 14.34
C TYR A 366 9.71 -17.59 14.58
N ASN A 367 10.51 -16.84 15.34
CA ASN A 367 11.89 -17.24 15.70
C ASN A 367 11.97 -17.95 17.06
N SER A 368 10.96 -17.82 17.91
CA SER A 368 10.93 -18.43 19.24
C SER A 368 10.97 -19.96 19.16
N GLN A 369 11.80 -20.59 20.00
CA GLN A 369 11.82 -22.05 20.11
C GLN A 369 10.52 -22.60 20.71
N GLU A 370 9.83 -21.81 21.53
CA GLU A 370 8.53 -22.17 22.12
C GLU A 370 7.45 -22.38 21.07
N TYR A 371 7.36 -21.51 20.07
CA TYR A 371 6.38 -21.63 18.99
C TYR A 371 6.56 -22.92 18.19
N TRP A 372 7.78 -23.24 17.75
CA TRP A 372 8.05 -24.48 17.02
C TRP A 372 7.88 -25.73 17.90
N SER A 373 8.04 -25.59 19.21
CA SER A 373 7.69 -26.65 20.16
C SER A 373 6.18 -26.89 20.21
N GLN A 374 5.37 -25.83 20.22
CA GLN A 374 3.90 -25.95 20.14
C GLN A 374 3.45 -26.57 18.82
N VAL A 375 4.03 -26.13 17.69
CA VAL A 375 3.68 -26.66 16.36
C VAL A 375 3.99 -28.16 16.28
N ILE A 376 5.19 -28.60 16.69
CA ILE A 376 5.55 -30.02 16.62
C ILE A 376 4.72 -30.87 17.60
N THR A 377 4.40 -30.33 18.79
CA THR A 377 3.52 -30.99 19.76
C THR A 377 2.09 -31.13 19.23
N MET A 378 1.54 -30.09 18.60
CA MET A 378 0.20 -30.14 18.00
C MET A 378 0.14 -31.19 16.88
N VAL A 379 1.14 -31.20 15.99
CA VAL A 379 1.26 -32.22 14.93
C VAL A 379 1.34 -33.62 15.52
N ASN A 380 2.09 -33.80 16.61
CA ASN A 380 2.16 -35.08 17.31
C ASN A 380 0.85 -35.49 17.98
N GLN A 381 0.15 -34.55 18.63
CA GLN A 381 -1.15 -34.82 19.26
C GLN A 381 -2.21 -35.24 18.24
N THR A 382 -2.17 -34.69 17.02
CA THR A 382 -3.13 -35.04 15.96
C THR A 382 -2.77 -36.34 15.24
N LEU A 383 -1.48 -36.58 14.97
CA LEU A 383 -1.05 -37.71 14.12
C LEU A 383 -0.46 -38.90 14.90
N ASN A 384 -0.25 -38.74 16.22
CA ASN A 384 0.35 -39.74 17.11
C ASN A 384 1.66 -40.32 16.57
N LEU A 385 2.65 -39.46 16.38
CA LEU A 385 3.94 -39.79 15.78
C LEU A 385 4.88 -40.40 16.83
N THR A 386 5.72 -41.35 16.42
CA THR A 386 6.76 -41.88 17.32
C THR A 386 7.92 -40.90 17.44
N ARG A 387 8.29 -40.27 16.32
CA ARG A 387 9.40 -39.30 16.20
C ARG A 387 9.09 -38.28 15.11
N ALA A 388 9.53 -37.04 15.25
CA ALA A 388 9.34 -36.02 14.23
C ALA A 388 10.48 -34.99 14.23
N ILE A 389 10.92 -34.54 13.05
CA ILE A 389 11.91 -33.48 12.90
C ILE A 389 11.54 -32.54 11.75
N PHE A 390 11.61 -31.24 12.03
CA PHE A 390 11.49 -30.18 11.04
C PHE A 390 12.86 -29.63 10.67
N LEU A 391 13.14 -29.60 9.38
CA LEU A 391 14.40 -29.15 8.79
C LEU A 391 14.15 -27.94 7.90
N GLU A 392 15.02 -26.95 7.98
CA GLU A 392 15.01 -25.76 7.10
C GLU A 392 16.29 -25.69 6.27
N LYS A 393 16.17 -25.18 5.05
CA LYS A 393 17.31 -24.90 4.18
C LYS A 393 18.14 -23.73 4.71
N VAL A 394 19.46 -23.87 4.69
CA VAL A 394 20.39 -22.77 5.00
C VAL A 394 20.50 -21.81 3.78
N PRO A 395 20.37 -20.48 3.95
CA PRO A 395 20.49 -19.54 2.83
C PRO A 395 21.85 -19.62 2.16
N GLY A 396 21.88 -19.81 0.83
CA GLY A 396 23.12 -19.88 0.05
C GLY A 396 23.91 -21.19 0.16
N ASP A 397 23.40 -22.18 0.90
CA ASP A 397 24.00 -23.50 1.04
C ASP A 397 22.99 -24.61 0.70
N HIS A 398 23.50 -25.80 0.44
CA HIS A 398 22.73 -26.99 0.10
C HIS A 398 22.36 -27.83 1.33
N ARG A 399 22.81 -27.39 2.51
CA ARG A 399 22.64 -28.09 3.78
C ARG A 399 21.32 -27.73 4.47
N MET A 400 20.83 -28.69 5.25
CA MET A 400 19.67 -28.55 6.12
C MET A 400 20.07 -28.30 7.58
N ARG A 401 19.30 -27.43 8.24
CA ARG A 401 19.41 -27.10 9.66
C ARG A 401 18.15 -27.56 10.39
N GLU A 402 18.31 -28.03 11.63
CA GLU A 402 17.18 -28.36 12.49
C GLU A 402 16.45 -27.10 12.95
N VAL A 403 15.14 -27.08 12.77
CA VAL A 403 14.25 -26.07 13.35
C VAL A 403 13.78 -26.55 14.73
N LYS A 404 13.25 -27.77 14.78
CA LYS A 404 12.82 -28.45 16.00
C LYS A 404 12.65 -29.95 15.75
N ALA A 405 12.95 -30.76 16.76
CA ALA A 405 12.71 -32.19 16.77
C ALA A 405 11.92 -32.64 18.02
N LEU A 406 11.24 -33.78 17.91
CA LEU A 406 10.44 -34.43 18.93
C LEU A 406 10.82 -35.92 18.98
N HIS A 407 11.28 -36.38 20.14
CA HIS A 407 11.78 -37.75 20.38
C HIS A 407 12.90 -38.20 19.41
N CYS A 408 13.58 -37.26 18.75
CA CYS A 408 14.77 -37.44 17.93
C CYS A 408 15.59 -36.14 17.87
N SER A 409 16.74 -36.18 17.19
CA SER A 409 17.66 -35.06 16.99
C SER A 409 18.29 -35.09 15.59
N ILE A 410 18.91 -33.98 15.16
CA ILE A 410 19.64 -33.91 13.88
C ILE A 410 20.81 -34.93 13.76
N THR A 411 21.34 -35.45 14.87
CA THR A 411 22.38 -36.49 14.86
C THR A 411 21.83 -37.87 14.54
N ASP A 412 20.51 -38.06 14.67
CA ASP A 412 19.84 -39.33 14.40
C ASP A 412 19.50 -39.50 12.90
N ILE A 413 19.85 -38.53 12.06
CA ILE A 413 19.69 -38.58 10.60
C ILE A 413 20.86 -39.36 9.99
N SER A 414 20.57 -40.42 9.23
CA SER A 414 21.59 -41.29 8.62
C SER A 414 22.43 -40.59 7.54
N GLU A 415 21.86 -39.62 6.81
CA GLU A 415 22.57 -38.84 5.78
C GLU A 415 23.42 -37.71 6.42
N LEU A 416 24.71 -37.99 6.66
CA LEU A 416 25.65 -37.08 7.34
C LEU A 416 25.83 -35.72 6.64
N ARG A 417 25.71 -35.67 5.31
CA ARG A 417 25.92 -34.43 4.52
C ARG A 417 24.71 -33.52 4.49
N ARG A 418 23.51 -34.07 4.72
CA ARG A 418 22.23 -33.32 4.81
C ARG A 418 22.00 -32.42 3.60
N ASP A 419 22.42 -32.89 2.44
CA ASP A 419 22.34 -32.19 1.15
C ASP A 419 21.03 -32.54 0.46
N TYR A 420 20.18 -31.54 0.22
CA TYR A 420 18.85 -31.76 -0.33
C TYR A 420 18.84 -32.19 -1.81
N ASN A 421 19.96 -32.08 -2.52
CA ASN A 421 20.07 -32.54 -3.90
C ASN A 421 20.24 -34.07 -4.01
N ARG A 422 20.45 -34.77 -2.90
CA ARG A 422 20.69 -36.22 -2.86
C ARG A 422 19.43 -36.98 -2.40
N PRO A 423 19.25 -38.24 -2.83
CA PRO A 423 18.24 -39.11 -2.23
C PRO A 423 18.52 -39.29 -0.72
N PRO A 424 17.52 -39.31 0.16
CA PRO A 424 16.07 -39.38 -0.12
C PRO A 424 15.36 -38.01 -0.28
N TYR A 425 16.06 -36.89 -0.20
CA TYR A 425 15.46 -35.55 -0.31
C TYR A 425 15.03 -35.21 -1.75
N SER A 426 15.86 -35.54 -2.74
CA SER A 426 15.56 -35.28 -4.14
C SER A 426 14.36 -36.09 -4.66
N THR A 427 14.21 -37.33 -4.19
CA THR A 427 13.05 -38.18 -4.49
C THR A 427 11.77 -37.63 -3.85
N ALA A 428 11.85 -37.13 -2.61
CA ALA A 428 10.75 -36.44 -1.96
C ALA A 428 10.33 -35.18 -2.75
N ILE A 429 11.27 -34.32 -3.16
CA ILE A 429 10.97 -33.13 -3.98
C ILE A 429 10.27 -33.51 -5.30
N ALA A 430 10.76 -34.55 -5.99
CA ALA A 430 10.18 -34.98 -7.27
C ALA A 430 8.75 -35.51 -7.13
N SER A 431 8.43 -36.16 -6.02
CA SER A 431 7.08 -36.68 -5.74
C SER A 431 6.06 -35.60 -5.34
N GLY A 432 6.54 -34.45 -4.82
CA GLY A 432 5.68 -33.35 -4.33
C GLY A 432 4.76 -33.73 -3.16
N GLY A 433 5.05 -34.84 -2.46
CA GLY A 433 4.22 -35.38 -1.38
C GLY A 433 4.99 -36.27 -0.41
N PRO A 434 4.30 -36.96 0.52
CA PRO A 434 4.96 -37.82 1.50
C PRO A 434 5.55 -39.06 0.84
N VAL A 435 6.84 -39.31 1.05
CA VAL A 435 7.54 -40.50 0.54
C VAL A 435 7.88 -41.43 1.69
N ARG A 436 7.51 -42.71 1.55
CA ARG A 436 7.92 -43.78 2.46
C ARG A 436 9.36 -44.20 2.16
N ILE A 437 10.19 -44.38 3.18
CA ILE A 437 11.59 -44.77 3.02
C ILE A 437 11.77 -46.25 3.39
N GLU A 438 12.14 -47.09 2.42
CA GLU A 438 12.16 -48.56 2.57
C GLU A 438 13.58 -49.17 2.73
N GLU A 439 14.61 -48.58 2.11
CA GLU A 439 15.87 -49.30 1.87
C GLU A 439 16.99 -49.07 2.92
N SER A 440 16.90 -48.02 3.72
CA SER A 440 17.74 -47.82 4.92
C SER A 440 17.14 -46.68 5.74
N GLY A 441 16.87 -46.92 7.03
CA GLY A 441 16.18 -45.93 7.88
C GLY A 441 16.81 -44.55 7.80
N TYR A 442 16.02 -43.54 7.45
CA TYR A 442 16.45 -42.15 7.43
C TYR A 442 16.72 -41.63 8.84
N LEU A 443 15.88 -42.03 9.80
CA LEU A 443 16.17 -41.91 11.23
C LEU A 443 16.75 -43.23 11.75
N ILE A 444 17.89 -43.18 12.45
CA ILE A 444 18.57 -44.36 13.02
C ILE A 444 17.57 -45.16 13.88
N LYS A 445 17.60 -46.50 13.77
CA LYS A 445 16.62 -47.41 14.38
C LYS A 445 16.54 -47.24 15.90
N SER A 446 15.38 -46.84 16.39
CA SER A 446 14.99 -47.00 17.79
C SER A 446 14.23 -48.32 17.96
N GLY A 447 14.24 -48.94 19.13
CA GLY A 447 13.76 -50.31 19.39
C GLY A 447 12.26 -50.61 19.14
N THR A 448 11.50 -49.68 18.56
CA THR A 448 10.06 -49.81 18.24
C THR A 448 9.83 -49.97 16.74
N PRO A 449 8.93 -50.87 16.27
CA PRO A 449 8.60 -51.00 14.86
C PRO A 449 7.85 -49.75 14.37
N GLU A 450 8.50 -48.96 13.51
CA GLU A 450 7.94 -47.72 12.95
C GLU A 450 8.18 -47.65 11.44
N GLU A 451 7.22 -47.07 10.71
CA GLU A 451 7.39 -46.66 9.32
C GLU A 451 7.86 -45.20 9.26
N GLN A 452 8.81 -44.92 8.38
CA GLN A 452 9.42 -43.59 8.24
C GLN A 452 8.98 -42.91 6.95
N TYR A 453 8.58 -41.65 7.09
CA TYR A 453 8.15 -40.80 6.00
C TYR A 453 8.97 -39.52 5.93
N LEU A 454 9.18 -39.03 4.71
CA LEU A 454 9.80 -37.75 4.42
C LEU A 454 8.87 -36.92 3.53
N VAL A 455 8.58 -35.70 3.99
CA VAL A 455 7.68 -34.76 3.32
C VAL A 455 8.46 -33.52 2.91
N PRO A 456 8.47 -33.15 1.62
CA PRO A 456 9.09 -31.92 1.17
C PRO A 456 8.21 -30.72 1.55
N LEU A 457 8.79 -29.73 2.21
CA LEU A 457 8.09 -28.50 2.59
C LEU A 457 8.29 -27.46 1.49
N ILE A 458 7.42 -27.52 0.48
CA ILE A 458 7.48 -26.65 -0.71
C ILE A 458 6.43 -25.56 -0.58
N PHE A 459 6.83 -24.32 -0.88
CA PHE A 459 5.92 -23.18 -0.98
C PHE A 459 6.32 -22.33 -2.18
N GLY A 460 5.36 -21.91 -3.02
CA GLY A 460 5.64 -21.12 -4.22
C GLY A 460 6.61 -21.78 -5.23
N GLY A 461 6.70 -23.13 -5.25
CA GLY A 461 7.60 -23.88 -6.12
C GLY A 461 9.05 -23.99 -5.62
N GLN A 462 9.38 -23.47 -4.44
CA GLN A 462 10.72 -23.59 -3.84
C GLN A 462 10.71 -24.55 -2.63
N PRO A 463 11.69 -25.47 -2.51
CA PRO A 463 11.85 -26.30 -1.33
C PRO A 463 12.46 -25.48 -0.19
N LEU A 464 11.67 -25.24 0.85
CA LEU A 464 12.07 -24.45 2.03
C LEU A 464 12.70 -25.33 3.11
N GLY A 465 12.35 -26.60 3.13
CA GLY A 465 12.73 -27.52 4.18
C GLY A 465 12.14 -28.91 3.99
N PHE A 466 12.28 -29.74 5.01
CA PHE A 466 11.75 -31.10 5.04
C PHE A 466 11.16 -31.42 6.41
N TRP A 467 10.12 -32.23 6.41
CA TRP A 467 9.58 -32.83 7.61
C TRP A 467 9.77 -34.34 7.52
N ALA A 468 10.51 -34.90 8.47
CA ALA A 468 10.68 -36.35 8.58
C ALA A 468 10.02 -36.84 9.87
N PHE A 469 9.33 -37.97 9.80
CA PHE A 469 8.68 -38.54 10.98
C PHE A 469 8.60 -40.07 10.92
N GLY A 470 8.52 -40.68 12.10
CA GLY A 470 8.20 -42.08 12.32
C GLY A 470 6.77 -42.22 12.83
N ILE A 471 6.07 -43.26 12.39
CA ILE A 471 4.72 -43.59 12.86
C ILE A 471 4.57 -45.10 13.02
N ALA A 472 3.84 -45.54 14.04
CA ALA A 472 3.51 -46.95 14.22
C ALA A 472 2.50 -47.40 13.15
N PRO A 473 2.64 -48.61 12.56
CA PRO A 473 1.70 -49.11 11.54
C PRO A 473 0.23 -49.09 11.99
N GLU A 474 -0.02 -49.35 13.27
CA GLU A 474 -1.36 -49.32 13.88
C GLU A 474 -2.01 -47.92 13.90
N ALA A 475 -1.20 -46.87 13.98
CA ALA A 475 -1.68 -45.49 14.01
C ALA A 475 -2.07 -45.00 12.59
N ILE A 476 -1.40 -45.50 11.54
CA ILE A 476 -1.73 -45.18 10.14
C ILE A 476 -3.17 -45.61 9.81
N ALA A 477 -3.57 -46.81 10.25
CA ALA A 477 -4.91 -47.35 9.98
C ALA A 477 -6.06 -46.55 10.62
N LYS A 478 -5.77 -45.74 11.65
CA LYS A 478 -6.75 -44.91 12.36
C LYS A 478 -6.99 -43.55 11.68
N ILE A 479 -6.16 -43.15 10.72
CA ILE A 479 -6.23 -41.84 10.06
C ILE A 479 -6.84 -41.99 8.67
N PRO A 480 -8.08 -41.52 8.44
CA PRO A 480 -8.68 -41.48 7.11
C PRO A 480 -7.83 -40.58 6.20
N HIS A 481 -7.56 -41.03 4.97
CA HIS A 481 -6.78 -40.26 3.97
C HIS A 481 -5.42 -39.75 4.47
N PHE A 482 -4.69 -40.58 5.23
CA PHE A 482 -3.38 -40.29 5.83
C PHE A 482 -2.43 -39.44 4.95
N GLN A 483 -2.21 -39.86 3.70
CA GLN A 483 -1.34 -39.16 2.74
C GLN A 483 -1.82 -37.74 2.38
N GLY A 484 -3.13 -37.51 2.32
CA GLY A 484 -3.73 -36.19 2.10
C GLY A 484 -3.55 -35.29 3.32
N THR A 485 -3.87 -35.80 4.51
CA THR A 485 -3.72 -35.07 5.77
C THR A 485 -2.27 -34.63 6.01
N ILE A 486 -1.29 -35.50 5.75
CA ILE A 486 0.14 -35.16 5.87
C ILE A 486 0.54 -34.06 4.87
N ARG A 487 0.02 -34.11 3.65
CA ARG A 487 0.28 -33.08 2.64
C ARG A 487 -0.27 -31.72 3.08
N ASP A 488 -1.45 -31.69 3.69
CA ASP A 488 -2.07 -30.46 4.20
C ASP A 488 -1.27 -29.87 5.36
N PHE A 489 -0.84 -30.70 6.32
CA PHE A 489 0.09 -30.27 7.37
C PHE A 489 1.40 -29.77 6.78
N GLY A 490 1.97 -30.48 5.81
CA GLY A 490 3.19 -30.07 5.11
C GLY A 490 3.06 -28.70 4.44
N LYS A 491 1.90 -28.38 3.86
CA LYS A 491 1.62 -27.07 3.25
C LYS A 491 1.53 -25.94 4.29
N GLN A 492 0.88 -26.21 5.42
CA GLN A 492 0.80 -25.23 6.52
C GLN A 492 2.18 -24.97 7.13
N ILE A 493 2.95 -26.02 7.37
CA ILE A 493 4.32 -25.91 7.91
C ILE A 493 5.25 -25.21 6.91
N SER A 494 5.11 -25.47 5.60
CA SER A 494 5.92 -24.79 4.59
C SER A 494 5.64 -23.29 4.53
N GLU A 495 4.38 -22.87 4.68
CA GLU A 495 4.02 -21.45 4.80
C GLU A 495 4.63 -20.80 6.05
N LEU A 496 4.60 -21.49 7.20
CA LEU A 496 5.22 -20.98 8.43
C LEU A 496 6.74 -20.84 8.31
N LEU A 497 7.42 -21.79 7.68
CA LEU A 497 8.85 -21.72 7.41
C LEU A 497 9.19 -20.59 6.43
N PHE A 498 8.37 -20.37 5.40
CA PHE A 498 8.54 -19.28 4.45
C PHE A 498 8.57 -17.91 5.15
N ARG A 499 7.58 -17.68 6.02
CA ARG A 499 7.46 -16.43 6.81
C ARG A 499 8.67 -16.23 7.73
N ARG A 500 9.14 -17.31 8.38
CA ARG A 500 10.35 -17.29 9.22
C ARG A 500 11.59 -16.89 8.42
N GLN A 501 11.83 -17.49 7.24
CA GLN A 501 12.99 -17.15 6.40
C GLN A 501 12.94 -15.70 5.89
N GLN A 502 11.77 -15.22 5.45
CA GLN A 502 11.61 -13.83 5.03
C GLN A 502 11.92 -12.85 6.16
N TRP A 503 11.46 -13.13 7.38
CA TRP A 503 11.78 -12.32 8.55
C TRP A 503 13.29 -12.30 8.85
N GLN A 504 13.97 -13.45 8.77
CA GLN A 504 15.42 -13.53 8.99
C GLN A 504 16.20 -12.70 7.93
N LEU A 505 15.80 -12.75 6.67
CA LEU A 505 16.40 -11.96 5.59
C LEU A 505 16.21 -10.44 5.81
N GLN A 506 15.04 -10.01 6.30
CA GLN A 506 14.78 -8.61 6.63
C GLN A 506 15.66 -8.11 7.79
N GLN A 507 15.88 -8.94 8.83
CA GLN A 507 16.75 -8.58 9.96
C GLN A 507 18.23 -8.48 9.54
N LEU A 508 18.70 -9.39 8.69
CA LEU A 508 20.06 -9.35 8.14
C LEU A 508 20.29 -8.09 7.29
N ARG A 509 19.29 -7.67 6.51
CA ARG A 509 19.36 -6.41 5.74
C ARG A 509 19.40 -5.17 6.63
N LYS A 510 18.65 -5.16 7.76
CA LYS A 510 18.68 -4.03 8.72
C LYS A 510 20.02 -3.86 9.42
N ASN A 511 20.79 -4.93 9.63
CA ASN A 511 22.07 -4.88 10.33
C ASN A 511 23.28 -4.55 9.45
N SER A 512 23.13 -4.46 8.12
CA SER A 512 24.23 -4.08 7.22
C SER A 512 24.22 -2.58 6.91
N PHE A 513 25.10 -1.85 7.59
CA PHE A 513 25.22 -0.38 7.47
C PHE A 513 25.59 0.10 6.04
N ALA A 514 26.25 -0.74 5.24
CA ALA A 514 26.74 -0.39 3.91
C ALA A 514 25.74 -0.65 2.76
N GLY A 515 24.72 -1.48 2.97
CA GLY A 515 23.72 -1.81 1.94
C GLY A 515 22.74 -0.66 1.64
N ASN A 516 22.52 0.23 2.59
CA ASN A 516 21.51 1.30 2.47
C ASN A 516 21.96 2.50 1.62
N TYR A 517 23.26 2.64 1.33
CA TYR A 517 23.78 3.79 0.60
C TYR A 517 24.05 3.52 -0.90
N LEU A 518 24.09 2.25 -1.30
CA LEU A 518 24.50 1.84 -2.66
C LEU A 518 23.38 1.20 -3.49
N ASP A 519 22.20 0.93 -2.92
CA ASP A 519 21.10 0.33 -3.67
C ASP A 519 20.25 1.43 -4.36
N LEU A 520 20.71 1.82 -5.54
CA LEU A 520 20.05 2.80 -6.43
C LEU A 520 18.86 2.21 -7.21
N SER A 521 18.46 0.96 -6.94
CA SER A 521 17.29 0.31 -7.53
C SER A 521 16.09 0.38 -6.59
N ARG A 522 15.54 1.59 -6.44
CA ARG A 522 14.24 1.82 -5.80
C ARG A 522 13.09 1.38 -6.73
N ASP A 523 12.84 0.07 -6.80
CA ASP A 523 11.59 -0.48 -7.36
C ASP A 523 10.73 -1.20 -6.30
N ILE A 524 11.13 -1.18 -5.03
CA ILE A 524 10.52 -2.00 -3.97
C ILE A 524 9.37 -1.35 -3.15
N PRO A 525 9.09 -0.02 -3.15
CA PRO A 525 8.08 0.52 -2.22
C PRO A 525 6.64 0.07 -2.54
N HIS A 526 6.31 -0.18 -3.81
CA HIS A 526 4.97 -0.67 -4.19
C HIS A 526 4.72 -2.11 -3.76
N GLU A 527 5.74 -2.97 -3.75
CA GLU A 527 5.59 -4.34 -3.27
C GLU A 527 5.38 -4.41 -1.76
N GLU A 528 6.11 -3.60 -0.98
CA GLU A 528 5.90 -3.55 0.48
C GLU A 528 4.55 -2.94 0.84
N MET A 529 4.10 -1.93 0.10
CA MET A 529 2.76 -1.37 0.22
C MET A 529 1.69 -2.41 -0.10
N LYS A 530 1.82 -3.10 -1.23
CA LYS A 530 0.89 -4.17 -1.64
C LYS A 530 0.86 -5.30 -0.62
N LYS A 531 2.02 -5.75 -0.13
CA LYS A 531 2.10 -6.80 0.90
C LYS A 531 1.44 -6.37 2.20
N SER A 532 1.62 -5.12 2.62
CA SER A 532 0.99 -4.59 3.84
C SER A 532 -0.53 -4.43 3.68
N LEU A 533 -0.99 -4.03 2.48
CA LEU A 533 -2.40 -3.94 2.15
C LEU A 533 -3.06 -5.32 2.07
N ASP A 534 -2.40 -6.29 1.43
CA ASP A 534 -2.86 -7.68 1.35
C ASP A 534 -2.97 -8.31 2.76
N LEU A 535 -2.05 -7.99 3.67
CA LEU A 535 -2.12 -8.42 5.07
C LEU A 535 -3.30 -7.76 5.81
N PHE A 536 -3.56 -6.48 5.55
CA PHE A 536 -4.71 -5.78 6.11
C PHE A 536 -6.02 -6.41 5.63
N GLU A 537 -6.17 -6.60 4.31
CA GLU A 537 -7.37 -7.18 3.70
C GLU A 537 -7.62 -8.59 4.20
N ARG A 538 -6.60 -9.46 4.23
CA ARG A 538 -6.74 -10.81 4.79
C ARG A 538 -7.18 -10.80 6.24
N ARG A 539 -6.66 -9.89 7.06
CA ARG A 539 -7.01 -9.81 8.48
C ARG A 539 -8.40 -9.23 8.68
N PHE A 540 -8.78 -8.21 7.93
CA PHE A 540 -10.14 -7.68 7.91
C PHE A 540 -11.13 -8.80 7.57
N ASN A 541 -10.87 -9.55 6.49
CA ASN A 541 -11.70 -10.68 6.10
C ASN A 541 -11.73 -11.79 7.17
N THR A 542 -10.61 -12.02 7.88
CA THR A 542 -10.59 -12.99 9.00
C THR A 542 -11.47 -12.54 10.15
N LEU A 543 -11.37 -11.27 10.57
CA LEU A 543 -12.21 -10.72 11.64
C LEU A 543 -13.68 -10.67 11.25
N GLU A 544 -13.97 -10.30 10.00
CA GLU A 544 -15.33 -10.32 9.44
C GLU A 544 -15.90 -11.75 9.44
N THR A 545 -15.10 -12.74 9.03
CA THR A 545 -15.51 -14.16 9.06
C THR A 545 -15.75 -14.64 10.49
N VAL A 546 -14.85 -14.32 11.42
CA VAL A 546 -15.03 -14.68 12.84
C VAL A 546 -16.29 -14.04 13.40
N PHE A 547 -16.52 -12.75 13.15
CA PHE A 547 -17.73 -12.07 13.59
C PHE A 547 -18.99 -12.69 12.97
N ALA A 548 -18.97 -13.01 11.66
CA ALA A 548 -20.08 -13.64 10.96
C ALA A 548 -20.45 -15.02 11.52
N GLU A 549 -19.45 -15.80 11.94
CA GLU A 549 -19.59 -17.18 12.47
C GLU A 549 -19.73 -17.22 14.00
N LEU A 550 -19.86 -16.08 14.70
CA LEU A 550 -20.14 -16.08 16.14
C LEU A 550 -21.45 -16.83 16.46
N ALA A 551 -21.40 -17.68 17.49
CA ALA A 551 -22.53 -18.50 17.91
C ALA A 551 -23.67 -17.70 18.57
N THR A 552 -23.34 -16.57 19.20
CA THR A 552 -24.29 -15.62 19.77
C THR A 552 -24.85 -14.71 18.69
N ALA A 553 -26.13 -14.37 18.74
CA ALA A 553 -26.72 -13.44 17.78
C ALA A 553 -26.32 -12.01 18.15
N THR A 554 -25.55 -11.34 17.29
CA THR A 554 -24.94 -10.04 17.59
C THR A 554 -25.18 -9.02 16.47
N ILE A 555 -25.54 -7.80 16.86
CA ILE A 555 -25.64 -6.64 15.96
C ILE A 555 -24.98 -5.43 16.60
N LEU A 556 -24.19 -4.70 15.81
CA LEU A 556 -23.50 -3.50 16.21
C LEU A 556 -24.16 -2.28 15.58
N TYR A 557 -24.47 -1.29 16.40
CA TYR A 557 -25.02 -0.01 15.99
C TYR A 557 -24.02 1.13 16.18
N ASP A 558 -24.03 2.09 15.27
CA ASP A 558 -23.42 3.41 15.42
C ASP A 558 -24.20 4.22 16.50
N LEU A 559 -23.60 5.31 17.01
CA LEU A 559 -24.23 6.24 17.97
C LEU A 559 -25.53 6.84 17.44
N PHE A 560 -25.68 6.93 16.12
CA PHE A 560 -26.91 7.39 15.45
C PHE A 560 -27.95 6.28 15.23
N GLY A 561 -27.74 5.09 15.80
CA GLY A 561 -28.69 3.97 15.74
C GLY A 561 -28.74 3.26 14.38
N ARG A 562 -27.71 3.40 13.54
CA ARG A 562 -27.58 2.69 12.24
C ARG A 562 -26.78 1.41 12.41
N VAL A 563 -27.16 0.36 11.69
CA VAL A 563 -26.45 -0.93 11.71
C VAL A 563 -25.06 -0.77 11.08
N LEU A 564 -24.00 -1.10 11.82
CA LEU A 564 -22.62 -1.18 11.34
C LEU A 564 -22.28 -2.59 10.88
N LEU A 565 -22.55 -3.58 11.72
CA LEU A 565 -22.23 -4.99 11.48
C LEU A 565 -23.34 -5.86 12.07
N VAL A 566 -23.65 -6.95 11.39
CA VAL A 566 -24.57 -7.97 11.88
C VAL A 566 -24.03 -9.35 11.54
N ASN A 567 -24.06 -10.27 12.49
CA ASN A 567 -23.59 -11.62 12.23
C ASN A 567 -24.69 -12.52 11.68
N ARG A 568 -24.29 -13.69 11.16
CA ARG A 568 -25.21 -14.62 10.52
C ARG A 568 -26.29 -15.12 11.48
N ARG A 569 -25.90 -15.41 12.72
CA ARG A 569 -26.84 -15.90 13.75
C ARG A 569 -27.95 -14.90 14.06
N MET A 570 -27.62 -13.60 14.15
CA MET A 570 -28.62 -12.55 14.34
C MET A 570 -29.61 -12.48 13.18
N VAL A 571 -29.12 -12.59 11.95
CA VAL A 571 -29.98 -12.61 10.76
C VAL A 571 -30.92 -13.81 10.78
N ASP A 572 -30.43 -15.00 11.14
CA ASP A 572 -31.26 -16.21 11.21
C ASP A 572 -32.37 -16.09 12.26
N VAL A 573 -32.03 -15.68 13.49
CA VAL A 573 -32.99 -15.52 14.60
C VAL A 573 -34.06 -14.49 14.28
N THR A 574 -33.67 -13.38 13.65
CA THR A 574 -34.59 -12.28 13.33
C THR A 574 -35.43 -12.56 12.09
N LYS A 575 -34.91 -13.34 11.14
CA LYS A 575 -35.66 -13.83 9.98
C LYS A 575 -36.74 -14.83 10.39
N GLU A 576 -36.45 -15.72 11.34
CA GLU A 576 -37.48 -16.59 11.95
C GLU A 576 -38.61 -15.79 12.60
N ALA A 577 -38.30 -14.60 13.13
CA ALA A 577 -39.26 -13.66 13.71
C ALA A 577 -39.87 -12.65 12.72
N GLY A 578 -39.49 -12.68 11.43
CA GLY A 578 -40.02 -11.78 10.40
C GLY A 578 -39.55 -10.32 10.47
N LEU A 579 -38.42 -10.04 11.12
CA LEU A 579 -37.90 -8.67 11.31
C LEU A 579 -36.94 -8.23 10.20
N LEU A 580 -36.99 -6.94 9.83
CA LEU A 580 -36.15 -6.32 8.80
C LEU A 580 -35.03 -5.48 9.44
N LEU A 581 -33.94 -6.14 9.87
CA LEU A 581 -32.87 -5.53 10.67
C LEU A 581 -32.27 -4.24 10.12
N TYR A 582 -32.00 -4.17 8.81
CA TYR A 582 -31.35 -3.00 8.19
C TYR A 582 -32.24 -1.76 8.13
N GLN A 583 -33.54 -1.89 8.41
CA GLN A 583 -34.50 -0.78 8.43
C GLN A 583 -34.84 -0.32 9.85
N MET A 584 -34.38 -1.04 10.88
CA MET A 584 -34.72 -0.77 12.28
C MET A 584 -33.55 -0.09 12.99
N THR A 585 -33.84 0.96 13.76
CA THR A 585 -32.84 1.54 14.66
C THR A 585 -32.64 0.65 15.89
N ALA A 586 -31.55 0.89 16.64
CA ALA A 586 -31.31 0.20 17.92
C ALA A 586 -32.52 0.29 18.87
N LEU A 587 -33.17 1.46 18.93
CA LEU A 587 -34.37 1.71 19.72
C LEU A 587 -35.57 0.90 19.21
N ASP A 588 -35.81 0.89 17.90
CA ASP A 588 -36.96 0.18 17.31
C ASP A 588 -36.82 -1.34 17.45
N LEU A 589 -35.59 -1.85 17.29
CA LEU A 589 -35.29 -3.27 17.48
C LEU A 589 -35.49 -3.67 18.95
N ALA A 590 -34.94 -2.93 19.91
CA ALA A 590 -35.12 -3.24 21.34
C ALA A 590 -36.59 -3.14 21.79
N THR A 591 -37.35 -2.16 21.28
CA THR A 591 -38.79 -2.03 21.56
C THR A 591 -39.55 -3.26 21.06
N THR A 592 -39.22 -3.74 19.86
CA THR A 592 -39.87 -4.89 19.24
C THR A 592 -39.49 -6.21 19.90
N LEU A 593 -38.23 -6.37 20.34
CA LEU A 593 -37.75 -7.56 21.02
C LEU A 593 -38.28 -7.67 22.46
N CYS A 594 -38.26 -6.58 23.22
CA CYS A 594 -38.63 -6.59 24.64
C CYS A 594 -40.13 -6.37 24.90
N GLY A 595 -40.88 -5.80 23.94
CA GLY A 595 -42.30 -5.47 24.13
C GLY A 595 -42.55 -4.32 25.11
N LEU A 596 -41.50 -3.59 25.49
CA LEU A 596 -41.56 -2.41 26.37
C LEU A 596 -41.96 -1.16 25.57
N SER A 597 -42.38 -0.11 26.28
CA SER A 597 -42.67 1.16 25.62
C SER A 597 -41.39 1.79 25.07
N ARG A 598 -41.53 2.58 23.99
CA ARG A 598 -40.39 3.30 23.39
C ARG A 598 -39.67 4.21 24.40
N GLU A 599 -40.40 4.72 25.40
CA GLU A 599 -39.87 5.62 26.41
C GLU A 599 -38.98 4.90 27.45
N GLU A 600 -39.36 3.70 27.86
CA GLU A 600 -38.57 2.86 28.77
C GLU A 600 -37.26 2.43 28.11
N ILE A 601 -37.32 1.94 26.85
CA ILE A 601 -36.11 1.57 26.10
C ILE A 601 -35.19 2.78 25.88
N ARG A 602 -35.76 3.96 25.63
CA ARG A 602 -34.97 5.19 25.49
C ARG A 602 -34.21 5.54 26.78
N GLN A 603 -34.82 5.36 27.94
CA GLN A 603 -34.13 5.53 29.23
C GLN A 603 -33.00 4.50 29.40
N HIS A 604 -33.25 3.24 29.08
CA HIS A 604 -32.23 2.19 29.12
C HIS A 604 -31.03 2.47 28.19
N LEU A 605 -31.29 2.87 26.94
CA LEU A 605 -30.22 3.25 26.00
C LEU A 605 -29.46 4.51 26.44
N HIS A 606 -30.14 5.47 27.07
CA HIS A 606 -29.48 6.63 27.67
C HIS A 606 -28.51 6.21 28.77
N THR A 607 -28.91 5.31 29.68
CA THR A 607 -28.02 4.75 30.71
C THR A 607 -26.81 4.05 30.08
N VAL A 608 -26.99 3.24 29.04
CA VAL A 608 -25.86 2.59 28.34
C VAL A 608 -24.88 3.60 27.74
N LEU A 609 -25.39 4.65 27.10
CA LEU A 609 -24.56 5.64 26.41
C LEU A 609 -23.89 6.65 27.36
N VAL A 610 -24.60 7.10 28.41
CA VAL A 610 -24.11 8.16 29.32
C VAL A 610 -23.36 7.57 30.50
N GLU A 611 -23.88 6.50 31.11
CA GLU A 611 -23.28 5.87 32.29
C GLU A 611 -22.28 4.75 31.91
N GLN A 612 -22.19 4.41 30.62
CA GLN A 612 -21.33 3.34 30.09
C GLN A 612 -21.57 1.98 30.76
N ALA A 613 -22.82 1.72 31.16
CA ALA A 613 -23.23 0.51 31.84
C ALA A 613 -23.77 -0.55 30.88
N ASP A 614 -23.46 -1.81 31.17
CA ASP A 614 -24.08 -2.95 30.50
C ASP A 614 -25.49 -3.18 31.07
N ILE A 615 -26.46 -3.43 30.19
CA ILE A 615 -27.83 -3.74 30.59
C ILE A 615 -28.29 -5.08 30.02
N THR A 616 -29.21 -5.72 30.73
CA THR A 616 -29.82 -6.99 30.35
C THR A 616 -31.32 -6.86 30.41
N LEU A 617 -31.99 -7.13 29.30
CA LEU A 617 -33.44 -7.03 29.15
C LEU A 617 -34.00 -8.40 28.77
N ALA A 618 -35.10 -8.78 29.41
CA ALA A 618 -35.85 -9.97 29.00
C ALA A 618 -36.52 -9.69 27.65
N THR A 619 -36.45 -10.66 26.73
CA THR A 619 -37.18 -10.55 25.47
C THR A 619 -38.60 -11.08 25.64
N SER A 620 -39.54 -10.43 24.97
CA SER A 620 -40.88 -10.98 24.78
C SER A 620 -40.82 -12.14 23.79
N ARG A 621 -41.68 -13.15 23.97
CA ARG A 621 -41.69 -14.32 23.08
C ARG A 621 -42.05 -13.88 21.67
N LEU A 622 -41.06 -13.85 20.78
CA LEU A 622 -41.21 -13.46 19.39
C LEU A 622 -42.21 -14.39 18.69
N GLN A 623 -43.22 -13.83 18.03
CA GLN A 623 -44.19 -14.62 17.26
C GLN A 623 -43.46 -15.39 16.16
N GLY A 624 -43.39 -16.72 16.28
CA GLY A 624 -42.73 -17.62 15.32
C GLY A 624 -41.38 -18.18 15.78
N SER A 625 -40.73 -17.61 16.78
CA SER A 625 -39.48 -18.15 17.32
C SER A 625 -39.74 -19.22 18.40
N ARG A 626 -38.98 -20.31 18.35
CA ARG A 626 -39.08 -21.43 19.31
C ARG A 626 -38.26 -21.22 20.59
N GLY A 627 -37.39 -20.22 20.63
CA GLY A 627 -36.44 -20.00 21.72
C GLY A 627 -36.82 -18.86 22.67
N ASP A 628 -36.44 -19.00 23.94
CA ASP A 628 -36.48 -17.95 24.95
C ASP A 628 -35.11 -17.22 24.94
N TYR A 629 -35.11 -15.91 24.71
CA TYR A 629 -33.87 -15.11 24.57
C TYR A 629 -33.77 -14.02 25.63
N ILE A 630 -32.53 -13.60 25.90
CA ILE A 630 -32.22 -12.40 26.69
C ILE A 630 -31.39 -11.45 25.82
N LEU A 631 -31.73 -10.16 25.85
CA LEU A 631 -31.01 -9.11 25.15
C LEU A 631 -30.01 -8.46 26.09
N HIS A 632 -28.73 -8.55 25.77
CA HIS A 632 -27.66 -7.78 26.38
C HIS A 632 -27.31 -6.58 25.50
N ILE A 633 -27.19 -5.41 26.11
CA ILE A 633 -26.80 -4.18 25.41
C ILE A 633 -25.55 -3.63 26.11
N ARG A 634 -24.48 -3.40 25.34
CA ARG A 634 -23.19 -2.93 25.84
C ARG A 634 -22.63 -1.76 25.03
N PRO A 635 -22.01 -0.76 25.66
CA PRO A 635 -21.33 0.31 24.96
C PRO A 635 -19.94 -0.14 24.51
N LEU A 636 -19.53 0.24 23.30
CA LEU A 636 -18.21 -0.09 22.75
C LEU A 636 -17.27 1.10 23.00
N ILE A 637 -16.46 1.03 24.06
CA ILE A 637 -15.63 2.14 24.54
C ILE A 637 -14.26 2.12 23.84
N ALA A 638 -13.77 3.30 23.44
CA ALA A 638 -12.40 3.47 22.99
C ALA A 638 -11.46 3.44 24.20
N GLU A 639 -10.51 2.50 24.25
CA GLU A 639 -9.45 2.55 25.27
C GLU A 639 -8.71 3.89 25.17
N GLU A 640 -8.63 4.63 26.28
CA GLU A 640 -7.79 5.83 26.43
C GLU A 640 -6.30 5.45 26.34
N GLN A 641 -5.81 5.20 25.14
CA GLN A 641 -4.40 5.31 24.85
C GLN A 641 -4.15 6.65 24.18
N LYS A 642 -3.18 7.41 24.70
CA LYS A 642 -2.63 8.67 24.17
C LYS A 642 -2.20 8.49 22.71
N PHE A 643 -3.15 8.48 21.79
CA PHE A 643 -2.92 8.38 20.36
C PHE A 643 -2.96 9.77 19.75
N ILE A 644 -1.86 10.14 19.12
CA ILE A 644 -1.65 11.42 18.46
C ILE A 644 -2.59 11.52 17.25
N SER A 645 -3.46 12.52 17.32
CA SER A 645 -4.24 13.22 16.29
C SER A 645 -4.18 12.69 14.85
N ALA A 646 -5.33 12.24 14.35
CA ALA A 646 -5.78 12.51 12.97
C ALA A 646 -7.31 12.42 12.82
N GLU A 647 -8.01 11.65 13.65
CA GLU A 647 -9.48 11.66 13.71
C GLU A 647 -9.90 11.83 15.18
N ALA A 648 -10.19 13.07 15.56
CA ALA A 648 -10.86 13.35 16.82
C ALA A 648 -12.32 12.88 16.67
N TYR A 649 -12.60 11.61 16.97
CA TYR A 649 -13.97 11.20 17.22
C TYR A 649 -14.43 11.98 18.47
N PRO A 650 -15.47 12.81 18.37
CA PRO A 650 -15.89 13.69 19.47
C PRO A 650 -16.48 12.94 20.67
N PHE A 651 -16.63 11.60 20.57
CA PHE A 651 -17.19 10.72 21.58
C PHE A 651 -16.22 9.58 21.89
N SER A 652 -16.11 9.19 23.17
CA SER A 652 -15.29 8.05 23.64
C SER A 652 -15.93 6.68 23.38
N ILE A 653 -17.08 6.65 22.72
CA ILE A 653 -17.88 5.45 22.44
C ILE A 653 -17.95 5.29 20.92
N TYR A 654 -17.54 4.13 20.41
CA TYR A 654 -17.59 3.78 18.99
C TYR A 654 -18.96 3.29 18.53
N GLY A 655 -19.79 2.77 19.44
CA GLY A 655 -21.12 2.25 19.11
C GLY A 655 -21.79 1.51 20.26
N ILE A 656 -22.94 0.90 19.97
CA ILE A 656 -23.73 0.08 20.91
C ILE A 656 -23.84 -1.33 20.34
N LEU A 657 -23.44 -2.32 21.14
CA LEU A 657 -23.52 -3.74 20.79
C LEU A 657 -24.78 -4.36 21.41
N PHE A 658 -25.57 -5.04 20.59
CA PHE A 658 -26.72 -5.83 21.03
C PHE A 658 -26.38 -7.31 20.85
N GLU A 659 -26.51 -8.09 21.91
CA GLU A 659 -26.29 -9.53 21.92
C GLU A 659 -27.56 -10.25 22.38
N LEU A 660 -28.10 -11.13 21.55
CA LEU A 660 -29.20 -12.03 21.89
C LEU A 660 -28.62 -13.39 22.32
N VAL A 661 -28.84 -13.73 23.57
CA VAL A 661 -28.39 -14.97 24.20
C VAL A 661 -29.57 -15.93 24.32
N ASP A 662 -29.40 -17.14 23.79
CA ASP A 662 -30.40 -18.21 23.89
C ASP A 662 -30.38 -18.83 25.29
N VAL A 663 -31.47 -18.69 26.02
CA VAL A 663 -31.66 -19.24 27.38
C VAL A 663 -32.75 -20.31 27.41
N SER A 664 -33.15 -20.85 26.25
CA SER A 664 -34.18 -21.88 26.14
C SER A 664 -33.87 -23.14 26.95
N GLY A 665 -32.59 -23.53 27.01
CA GLY A 665 -32.14 -24.67 27.82
C GLY A 665 -32.34 -24.41 29.31
N ALA A 666 -31.79 -23.31 29.83
CA ALA A 666 -31.87 -22.96 31.26
C ALA A 666 -33.31 -22.79 31.75
N THR A 667 -34.15 -22.11 30.96
CA THR A 667 -35.58 -21.96 31.27
C THR A 667 -36.32 -23.30 31.24
N SER A 668 -35.94 -24.23 30.36
CA SER A 668 -36.52 -25.59 30.36
C SER A 668 -36.15 -26.38 31.62
N HIS A 669 -34.90 -26.30 32.09
CA HIS A 669 -34.45 -26.97 33.32
C HIS A 669 -35.16 -26.41 34.56
N GLU A 670 -35.34 -25.09 34.62
CA GLU A 670 -36.10 -24.44 35.69
C GLU A 670 -37.55 -24.94 35.73
N ARG A 671 -38.23 -25.00 34.57
CA ARG A 671 -39.61 -25.53 34.48
C ARG A 671 -39.70 -26.99 34.91
N VAL A 672 -38.72 -27.83 34.58
CA VAL A 672 -38.68 -29.24 35.02
C VAL A 672 -38.53 -29.33 36.53
N LYS A 673 -37.62 -28.54 37.12
CA LYS A 673 -37.41 -28.48 38.57
C LYS A 673 -38.69 -28.07 39.31
N ASP A 674 -39.37 -27.02 38.84
CA ASP A 674 -40.60 -26.54 39.47
C ASP A 674 -41.74 -27.56 39.40
N LYS A 675 -41.87 -28.28 38.27
CA LYS A 675 -42.83 -29.37 38.11
C LYS A 675 -42.52 -30.55 39.02
N PHE A 676 -41.24 -30.93 39.14
CA PHE A 676 -40.81 -31.99 40.04
C PHE A 676 -41.15 -31.64 41.50
N ILE A 677 -40.79 -30.44 41.95
CA ILE A 677 -41.11 -29.96 43.32
C ILE A 677 -42.62 -29.97 43.56
N SER A 678 -43.40 -29.50 42.59
CA SER A 678 -44.87 -29.47 42.70
C SER A 678 -45.48 -30.87 42.84
N LYS A 679 -45.02 -31.84 42.03
CA LYS A 679 -45.50 -33.24 42.12
C LYS A 679 -45.04 -33.94 43.38
N LEU A 680 -43.80 -33.69 43.82
CA LEU A 680 -43.30 -34.20 45.09
C LEU A 680 -44.16 -33.70 46.25
N SER A 681 -44.47 -32.41 46.28
CA SER A 681 -45.36 -31.81 47.28
C SER A 681 -46.74 -32.46 47.27
N LEU A 682 -47.30 -32.73 46.09
CA LEU A 682 -48.59 -33.40 45.95
C LEU A 682 -48.55 -34.84 46.50
N ARG A 683 -47.56 -35.65 46.08
CA ARG A 683 -47.44 -37.05 46.50
C ARG A 683 -47.16 -37.20 48.00
N LEU A 684 -46.36 -36.30 48.58
CA LEU A 684 -46.18 -36.24 50.03
C LEU A 684 -47.49 -35.92 50.75
N SER A 685 -48.29 -34.99 50.21
CA SER A 685 -49.61 -34.66 50.78
C SER A 685 -50.56 -35.86 50.73
N GLU A 686 -50.63 -36.56 49.59
CA GLU A 686 -51.43 -37.78 49.40
C GLU A 686 -51.02 -38.92 50.35
N MET A 687 -49.73 -39.05 50.69
CA MET A 687 -49.26 -40.05 51.67
C MET A 687 -49.54 -39.64 53.12
N LEU A 688 -49.47 -38.36 53.46
CA LEU A 688 -49.64 -37.85 54.82
C LEU A 688 -51.11 -37.74 55.25
N GLU A 689 -52.04 -37.45 54.33
CA GLU A 689 -53.47 -37.32 54.64
C GLU A 689 -54.09 -38.60 55.26
N PRO A 690 -53.90 -39.80 54.68
CA PRO A 690 -54.37 -41.05 55.26
C PRO A 690 -53.68 -41.39 56.58
N MET A 691 -52.39 -41.05 56.73
CA MET A 691 -51.66 -41.25 57.99
C MET A 691 -52.22 -40.38 59.11
N ALA A 692 -52.50 -39.10 58.81
CA ALA A 692 -53.14 -38.18 59.75
C ALA A 692 -54.54 -38.66 60.12
N ALA A 693 -55.32 -39.17 59.15
CA ALA A 693 -56.64 -39.74 59.40
C ALA A 693 -56.58 -41.02 60.26
N ALA A 694 -55.65 -41.93 59.97
CA ALA A 694 -55.43 -43.16 60.73
C ALA A 694 -54.90 -42.89 62.15
N SER A 695 -54.02 -41.89 62.31
CA SER A 695 -53.53 -41.41 63.61
C SER A 695 -54.65 -40.80 64.45
N ARG A 696 -55.50 -39.95 63.87
CA ARG A 696 -56.69 -39.40 64.56
C ARG A 696 -57.65 -40.51 65.00
N ARG A 697 -57.91 -41.49 64.13
CA ARG A 697 -58.72 -42.66 64.49
C ARG A 697 -58.09 -43.43 65.64
N LEU A 698 -56.79 -43.72 65.61
CA LEU A 698 -56.10 -44.40 66.72
C LEU A 698 -56.18 -43.65 68.07
N GLN A 699 -56.36 -42.33 68.05
CA GLN A 699 -56.54 -41.48 69.24
C GLN A 699 -57.97 -41.46 69.79
N GLU A 700 -58.97 -41.96 69.06
CA GLU A 700 -60.36 -42.04 69.53
C GLU A 700 -60.55 -43.21 70.52
N ASP A 701 -61.17 -42.91 71.67
CA ASP A 701 -61.24 -43.80 72.84
C ASP A 701 -62.24 -44.98 72.70
N GLN A 702 -62.98 -45.07 71.59
CA GLN A 702 -64.04 -46.06 71.35
C GLN A 702 -63.66 -47.21 70.39
N LEU A 703 -62.39 -47.32 69.97
CA LEU A 703 -61.96 -48.38 69.06
C LEU A 703 -61.83 -49.74 69.76
N GLU A 704 -62.45 -50.78 69.17
CA GLU A 704 -62.30 -52.16 69.62
C GLU A 704 -60.81 -52.58 69.67
N PRO A 705 -60.37 -53.30 70.72
CA PRO A 705 -58.99 -53.79 70.86
C PRO A 705 -58.51 -54.66 69.68
N ALA A 706 -59.44 -55.34 68.99
CA ALA A 706 -59.16 -56.18 67.83
C ALA A 706 -58.81 -55.36 66.56
N ALA A 707 -59.33 -54.13 66.43
CA ALA A 707 -59.12 -53.26 65.26
C ALA A 707 -57.89 -52.32 65.42
N ARG A 708 -57.40 -52.10 66.64
CA ARG A 708 -56.23 -51.25 66.90
C ARG A 708 -54.92 -51.82 66.35
N LYS A 709 -54.68 -53.13 66.49
CA LYS A 709 -53.47 -53.80 65.99
C LYS A 709 -53.31 -53.72 64.46
N PRO A 710 -54.32 -54.07 63.63
CA PRO A 710 -54.18 -53.98 62.18
C PRO A 710 -54.06 -52.52 61.70
N LEU A 711 -54.73 -51.57 62.35
CA LEU A 711 -54.64 -50.15 61.99
C LEU A 711 -53.27 -49.53 62.35
N ALA A 712 -52.68 -49.92 63.48
CA ALA A 712 -51.31 -49.54 63.85
C ALA A 712 -50.28 -50.15 62.90
N ALA A 713 -50.42 -51.43 62.53
CA ALA A 713 -49.56 -52.08 61.54
C ALA A 713 -49.69 -51.43 60.15
N GLN A 714 -50.90 -51.01 59.76
CA GLN A 714 -51.14 -50.29 58.52
C GLN A 714 -50.51 -48.90 58.53
N LEU A 715 -50.54 -48.20 59.68
CA LEU A 715 -49.87 -46.92 59.86
C LEU A 715 -48.34 -47.07 59.83
N GLU A 716 -47.77 -48.06 60.53
CA GLU A 716 -46.32 -48.35 60.50
C GLU A 716 -45.87 -48.73 59.08
N GLY A 717 -46.62 -49.56 58.36
CA GLY A 717 -46.35 -49.90 56.97
C GLY A 717 -46.34 -48.67 56.06
N ARG A 718 -47.33 -47.79 56.22
CA ARG A 718 -47.42 -46.52 55.47
C ARG A 718 -46.27 -45.56 55.82
N ILE A 719 -45.92 -45.44 57.11
CA ILE A 719 -44.79 -44.59 57.55
C ILE A 719 -43.47 -45.11 56.96
N SER A 720 -43.28 -46.44 56.95
CA SER A 720 -42.12 -47.07 56.31
C SER A 720 -42.08 -46.79 54.80
N GLU A 721 -43.23 -46.84 54.12
CA GLU A 721 -43.37 -46.53 52.69
C GLU A 721 -43.02 -45.06 52.37
N ALA A 722 -43.47 -44.11 53.20
CA ALA A 722 -43.10 -42.71 53.02
C ALA A 722 -41.62 -42.44 53.35
N LEU A 723 -41.07 -43.10 54.37
CA LEU A 723 -39.64 -43.00 54.70
C LEU A 723 -38.76 -43.62 53.62
N SER A 724 -39.16 -44.74 53.01
CA SER A 724 -38.44 -45.32 51.87
C SER A 724 -38.55 -44.43 50.62
N TYR A 725 -39.71 -43.83 50.38
CA TYR A 725 -39.88 -42.88 49.28
C TYR A 725 -38.98 -41.65 49.44
N VAL A 726 -38.97 -41.01 50.62
CA VAL A 726 -38.12 -39.84 50.90
C VAL A 726 -36.63 -40.21 50.91
N GLY A 727 -36.29 -41.37 51.47
CA GLY A 727 -34.92 -41.89 51.52
C GLY A 727 -34.36 -42.29 50.17
N GLY A 728 -35.20 -42.64 49.19
CA GLY A 728 -34.80 -42.98 47.83
C GLY A 728 -34.57 -41.78 46.90
N ILE A 729 -35.01 -40.57 47.28
CA ILE A 729 -34.85 -39.36 46.44
C ILE A 729 -33.38 -39.01 46.18
N PRO A 730 -32.48 -38.97 47.19
CA PRO A 730 -31.08 -38.59 46.96
C PRO A 730 -30.34 -39.63 46.10
N GLN A 731 -30.56 -40.92 46.34
CA GLN A 731 -29.95 -42.00 45.56
C GLN A 731 -30.40 -41.99 44.10
N ASN A 732 -31.70 -41.79 43.83
CA ASN A 732 -32.24 -41.72 42.47
C ASN A 732 -31.82 -40.44 41.72
N ILE A 733 -31.48 -39.35 42.42
CA ILE A 733 -31.01 -38.10 41.80
C ILE A 733 -29.49 -38.13 41.56
N GLU A 734 -28.71 -38.78 42.43
CA GLU A 734 -27.24 -38.84 42.33
C GLU A 734 -26.72 -39.97 41.43
N GLU A 735 -27.38 -41.15 41.39
CA GLU A 735 -26.94 -42.28 40.53
C GLU A 735 -27.34 -42.11 39.05
N GLU A 736 -28.32 -41.26 38.75
CA GLU A 736 -28.79 -40.96 37.37
C GLU A 736 -28.35 -39.58 36.87
N LEU A 737 -27.18 -39.08 37.33
CA LEU A 737 -26.52 -37.99 36.62
C LEU A 737 -26.25 -38.44 35.18
N PRO A 738 -26.66 -37.65 34.17
CA PRO A 738 -26.63 -38.07 32.78
C PRO A 738 -25.20 -38.47 32.39
N VAL A 739 -25.04 -39.71 31.93
CA VAL A 739 -23.86 -40.12 31.16
C VAL A 739 -23.69 -39.08 30.04
N PRO A 740 -22.49 -38.48 29.87
CA PRO A 740 -22.30 -37.41 28.89
C PRO A 740 -22.78 -37.87 27.51
N GLY A 741 -23.88 -37.26 27.03
CA GLY A 741 -24.53 -37.59 25.75
C GLY A 741 -25.99 -38.04 25.83
N GLN A 742 -26.56 -38.32 27.00
CA GLN A 742 -27.98 -38.68 27.14
C GLN A 742 -28.72 -37.76 28.13
N GLU A 743 -29.62 -36.93 27.61
CA GLU A 743 -30.49 -36.04 28.38
C GLU A 743 -31.70 -36.80 28.97
N VAL A 744 -31.56 -37.45 30.13
CA VAL A 744 -32.67 -38.15 30.81
C VAL A 744 -33.18 -37.27 31.96
N TYR A 745 -34.49 -37.04 32.03
CA TYR A 745 -35.14 -36.20 33.04
C TYR A 745 -36.42 -36.86 33.59
N PRO A 746 -36.85 -36.55 34.82
CA PRO A 746 -38.16 -36.99 35.31
C PRO A 746 -39.25 -36.14 34.64
N VAL A 747 -39.93 -36.71 33.66
CA VAL A 747 -40.92 -36.03 32.81
C VAL A 747 -42.33 -36.55 33.03
N ASP A 748 -43.32 -35.69 32.77
CA ASP A 748 -44.73 -36.07 32.76
C ASP A 748 -45.08 -36.76 31.44
N GLY A 749 -45.06 -38.10 31.45
CA GLY A 749 -45.37 -38.89 30.26
C GLY A 749 -46.77 -38.66 29.71
N LEU A 750 -47.74 -38.27 30.54
CA LEU A 750 -49.12 -38.04 30.10
C LEU A 750 -49.25 -36.70 29.34
N TYR A 751 -48.55 -35.67 29.81
CA TYR A 751 -48.44 -34.40 29.08
C TYR A 751 -47.80 -34.62 27.70
N LEU A 752 -46.67 -35.33 27.65
CA LEU A 752 -45.97 -35.62 26.39
C LEU A 752 -46.80 -36.50 25.44
N LEU A 753 -47.57 -37.45 25.98
CA LEU A 753 -48.50 -38.27 25.21
C LEU A 753 -49.58 -37.43 24.53
N ARG A 754 -50.14 -36.44 25.25
CA ARG A 754 -51.14 -35.49 24.69
C ARG A 754 -50.54 -34.57 23.63
N GLU A 755 -49.33 -34.06 23.87
CA GLU A 755 -48.62 -33.19 22.92
C GLU A 755 -48.29 -33.96 21.62
N ALA A 756 -47.77 -35.18 21.75
CA ALA A 756 -47.49 -36.07 20.63
C ALA A 756 -48.75 -36.46 19.85
N ALA A 757 -49.87 -36.72 20.54
CA ALA A 757 -51.15 -37.01 19.90
C ALA A 757 -51.67 -35.82 19.09
N GLY A 758 -51.65 -34.60 19.65
CA GLY A 758 -52.06 -33.39 18.94
C GLY A 758 -51.18 -33.06 17.72
N LEU A 759 -49.90 -33.40 17.77
CA LEU A 759 -49.00 -33.30 16.61
C LEU A 759 -49.27 -34.39 15.57
N ALA A 760 -49.52 -35.62 15.99
CA ALA A 760 -49.82 -36.74 15.11
C ALA A 760 -51.17 -36.56 14.39
N GLU A 761 -52.17 -35.96 15.02
CA GLU A 761 -53.45 -35.63 14.37
C GLU A 761 -53.30 -34.70 13.17
N ARG A 762 -52.31 -33.78 13.20
CA ARG A 762 -52.01 -32.93 12.04
C ARG A 762 -51.44 -33.73 10.88
N ASP A 763 -50.56 -34.69 11.17
CA ASP A 763 -49.95 -35.57 10.17
C ASP A 763 -50.97 -36.58 9.60
N LEU A 764 -51.96 -36.98 10.40
CA LEU A 764 -53.00 -37.97 10.06
C LEU A 764 -54.30 -37.34 9.54
N PHE A 765 -54.36 -36.00 9.46
CA PHE A 765 -55.55 -35.24 9.06
C PHE A 765 -56.09 -35.66 7.68
N GLU A 766 -55.19 -35.92 6.71
CA GLU A 766 -55.56 -36.34 5.35
C GLU A 766 -56.31 -37.69 5.32
N ARG A 767 -56.09 -38.54 6.32
CA ARG A 767 -56.70 -39.89 6.43
C ARG A 767 -57.92 -39.94 7.35
N ARG A 768 -58.29 -38.81 7.97
CA ARG A 768 -59.41 -38.67 8.93
C ARG A 768 -59.31 -39.64 10.12
N VAL A 769 -58.11 -39.97 10.57
CA VAL A 769 -57.88 -40.79 11.75
C VAL A 769 -57.75 -39.87 12.96
N THR A 770 -58.53 -40.13 14.01
CA THR A 770 -58.51 -39.34 15.26
C THR A 770 -57.76 -40.08 16.36
N THR A 771 -57.13 -39.36 17.29
CA THR A 771 -56.46 -39.97 18.44
C THR A 771 -57.34 -39.90 19.68
N SER A 772 -57.38 -40.98 20.47
CA SER A 772 -58.08 -41.01 21.74
C SER A 772 -57.13 -41.47 22.84
N ILE A 773 -57.13 -40.77 23.97
CA ILE A 773 -56.26 -41.06 25.11
C ILE A 773 -57.14 -41.37 26.30
N VAL A 774 -56.94 -42.54 26.92
CA VAL A 774 -57.60 -42.89 28.18
C VAL A 774 -56.62 -42.69 29.31
N VAL A 775 -57.08 -41.97 30.33
CA VAL A 775 -56.24 -41.38 31.37
C VAL A 775 -56.61 -42.00 32.72
N PRO A 776 -55.67 -42.59 33.47
CA PRO A 776 -55.84 -42.83 34.90
C PRO A 776 -55.67 -41.52 35.68
N GLY A 777 -56.29 -41.41 36.86
CA GLY A 777 -56.38 -40.15 37.61
C GLY A 777 -55.03 -39.53 37.99
N THR A 778 -54.03 -40.34 38.33
CA THR A 778 -52.68 -39.91 38.74
C THR A 778 -51.63 -40.81 38.10
N MET A 779 -50.59 -40.23 37.49
CA MET A 779 -49.46 -40.98 36.90
C MET A 779 -48.12 -40.52 37.49
N PRO A 780 -47.20 -41.45 37.78
CA PRO A 780 -45.85 -41.11 38.22
C PRO A 780 -45.04 -40.43 37.10
N LEU A 781 -43.95 -39.77 37.48
CA LEU A 781 -42.98 -39.23 36.53
C LEU A 781 -42.17 -40.38 35.92
N VAL A 782 -41.85 -40.26 34.64
CA VAL A 782 -41.06 -41.25 33.90
C VAL A 782 -39.71 -40.64 33.59
N TRP A 783 -38.63 -41.40 33.76
CA TRP A 783 -37.29 -40.97 33.38
C TRP A 783 -37.09 -41.12 31.88
N ALA A 784 -37.06 -39.99 31.17
CA ALA A 784 -36.84 -39.97 29.72
C ALA A 784 -36.36 -38.61 29.23
N SER A 785 -35.83 -38.56 28.01
CA SER A 785 -35.63 -37.30 27.31
C SER A 785 -36.97 -36.76 26.82
N PRO A 786 -37.40 -35.52 27.19
CA PRO A 786 -38.71 -35.00 26.82
C PRO A 786 -38.91 -35.00 25.30
N ARG A 787 -37.91 -34.52 24.54
CA ARG A 787 -37.96 -34.46 23.07
C ARG A 787 -37.97 -35.84 22.43
N ALA A 788 -37.17 -36.77 22.96
CA ALA A 788 -37.06 -38.09 22.36
C ALA A 788 -38.29 -38.97 22.69
N LEU A 789 -38.87 -38.84 23.88
CA LEU A 789 -40.08 -39.57 24.28
C LEU A 789 -41.31 -39.08 23.49
N GLU A 790 -41.46 -37.77 23.30
CA GLU A 790 -42.49 -37.20 22.42
C GLU A 790 -42.35 -37.74 20.98
N ALA A 791 -41.13 -37.79 20.45
CA ALA A 791 -40.85 -38.33 19.13
C ALA A 791 -41.19 -39.83 19.01
N VAL A 792 -40.92 -40.61 20.07
CA VAL A 792 -41.29 -42.03 20.16
C VAL A 792 -42.82 -42.18 20.11
N PHE A 793 -43.56 -41.46 20.96
CA PHE A 793 -45.01 -41.49 20.96
C PHE A 793 -45.61 -41.08 19.62
N ARG A 794 -45.11 -39.98 19.02
CA ARG A 794 -45.55 -39.53 17.69
C ARG A 794 -45.26 -40.57 16.62
N SER A 795 -44.09 -41.21 16.64
CA SER A 795 -43.73 -42.26 15.69
C SER A 795 -44.71 -43.44 15.77
N PHE A 796 -45.10 -43.86 16.97
CA PHE A 796 -46.07 -44.94 17.14
C PHE A 796 -47.49 -44.53 16.70
N PHE A 797 -47.95 -43.32 17.05
CA PHE A 797 -49.23 -42.79 16.54
C PHE A 797 -49.26 -42.73 15.01
N VAL A 798 -48.20 -42.22 14.35
CA VAL A 798 -48.13 -42.11 12.89
C VAL A 798 -48.00 -43.48 12.21
N MET A 799 -47.27 -44.41 12.83
CA MET A 799 -47.15 -45.78 12.31
C MET A 799 -48.50 -46.51 12.37
N LEU A 800 -49.18 -46.48 13.53
CA LEU A 800 -50.48 -47.11 13.72
C LEU A 800 -51.57 -46.42 12.90
N GLY A 801 -51.55 -45.08 12.79
CA GLY A 801 -52.49 -44.31 11.98
C GLY A 801 -52.34 -44.52 10.48
N ASN A 802 -51.16 -44.91 9.99
CA ASN A 802 -50.96 -45.28 8.59
C ASN A 802 -51.47 -46.68 8.24
N ASP A 803 -51.58 -47.57 9.23
CA ASP A 803 -52.10 -48.94 9.07
C ASP A 803 -53.61 -49.05 9.41
N ALA A 804 -54.14 -48.03 10.10
CA ALA A 804 -55.54 -47.97 10.51
C ALA A 804 -56.50 -47.69 9.33
N VAL A 805 -57.75 -48.14 9.46
CA VAL A 805 -58.81 -47.89 8.47
C VAL A 805 -59.15 -46.38 8.43
N PRO A 806 -59.43 -45.78 7.26
CA PRO A 806 -59.90 -44.39 7.21
C PRO A 806 -61.16 -44.16 8.06
N ASN A 807 -61.21 -43.06 8.83
CA ASN A 807 -62.23 -42.74 9.85
C ASN A 807 -62.23 -43.62 11.12
N SER A 808 -61.10 -44.25 11.45
CA SER A 808 -60.93 -44.98 12.72
C SER A 808 -60.24 -44.14 13.79
N THR A 809 -60.23 -44.66 15.02
CA THR A 809 -59.54 -44.08 16.18
C THR A 809 -58.33 -44.90 16.56
N VAL A 810 -57.16 -44.25 16.70
CA VAL A 810 -55.99 -44.82 17.38
C VAL A 810 -56.13 -44.51 18.87
N ARG A 811 -56.02 -45.52 19.72
CA ARG A 811 -56.21 -45.41 21.17
C ARG A 811 -54.87 -45.56 21.88
N ALA A 812 -54.60 -44.67 22.81
CA ALA A 812 -53.47 -44.78 23.73
C ALA A 812 -53.99 -44.88 25.17
N ASP A 813 -53.61 -45.96 25.86
CA ASP A 813 -53.88 -46.18 27.27
C ASP A 813 -52.55 -46.08 28.04
N ALA A 814 -52.57 -45.48 29.23
CA ALA A 814 -51.42 -45.47 30.13
C ALA A 814 -51.79 -46.09 31.47
N VAL A 815 -50.99 -47.04 31.95
CA VAL A 815 -51.25 -47.80 33.19
C VAL A 815 -49.97 -47.89 34.01
N GLU A 816 -50.10 -47.73 35.33
CA GLU A 816 -49.00 -47.96 36.29
C GLU A 816 -48.92 -49.46 36.59
N GLU A 817 -47.78 -50.08 36.28
CA GLU A 817 -47.49 -51.50 36.52
C GLU A 817 -46.24 -51.61 37.41
N GLY A 818 -46.43 -51.64 38.74
CA GLY A 818 -45.33 -51.76 39.70
C GLY A 818 -44.43 -50.52 39.70
N GLU A 819 -43.16 -50.68 39.29
CA GLU A 819 -42.17 -49.59 39.18
C GLU A 819 -42.11 -48.96 37.77
N ALA A 820 -42.94 -49.43 36.82
CA ALA A 820 -42.94 -48.96 35.45
C ALA A 820 -44.30 -48.37 35.02
N VAL A 821 -44.27 -47.52 34.00
CA VAL A 821 -45.47 -47.01 33.33
C VAL A 821 -45.58 -47.66 31.96
N ALA A 822 -46.66 -48.42 31.75
CA ALA A 822 -46.97 -49.05 30.49
C ALA A 822 -47.83 -48.10 29.63
N PHE A 823 -47.28 -47.66 28.50
CA PHE A 823 -48.03 -46.93 27.47
C PHE A 823 -48.42 -47.91 26.36
N ARG A 824 -49.71 -48.20 26.22
CA ARG A 824 -50.25 -49.14 25.22
C ARG A 824 -50.92 -48.36 24.11
N PHE A 825 -50.46 -48.55 22.88
CA PHE A 825 -51.04 -47.96 21.68
C PHE A 825 -51.75 -49.04 20.90
N SER A 826 -53.01 -48.81 20.54
CA SER A 826 -53.80 -49.76 19.76
C SER A 826 -54.51 -49.08 18.60
N SER A 827 -54.58 -49.77 17.46
CA SER A 827 -55.38 -49.34 16.32
C SER A 827 -56.33 -50.44 15.87
N VAL A 828 -57.46 -50.04 15.28
CA VAL A 828 -58.39 -50.94 14.60
C VAL A 828 -58.13 -50.81 13.10
N GLY A 829 -57.47 -51.81 12.52
CA GLY A 829 -56.89 -51.76 11.17
C GLY A 829 -57.07 -53.04 10.38
N PHE A 830 -56.45 -53.09 9.19
CA PHE A 830 -56.33 -54.34 8.42
C PHE A 830 -55.35 -55.33 9.07
N GLY A 831 -54.44 -54.82 9.91
CA GLY A 831 -53.42 -55.58 10.61
C GLY A 831 -52.31 -56.05 9.66
N MET A 832 -51.05 -55.83 10.04
CA MET A 832 -49.92 -56.41 9.33
C MET A 832 -49.56 -57.80 9.90
N PRO A 833 -48.99 -58.73 9.10
CA PRO A 833 -48.51 -60.00 9.63
C PRO A 833 -47.53 -59.76 10.79
N ASN A 834 -47.69 -60.48 11.90
CA ASN A 834 -46.86 -60.28 13.09
C ASN A 834 -45.35 -60.35 12.78
N GLU A 835 -44.95 -61.27 11.90
CA GLU A 835 -43.57 -61.42 11.43
C GLU A 835 -43.03 -60.16 10.74
N VAL A 836 -43.87 -59.44 10.00
CA VAL A 836 -43.53 -58.19 9.31
C VAL A 836 -43.42 -57.04 10.30
N LEU A 837 -44.33 -56.94 11.27
CA LEU A 837 -44.26 -55.95 12.35
C LEU A 837 -42.98 -56.11 13.17
N GLN A 838 -42.72 -57.35 13.63
CA GLN A 838 -41.55 -57.72 14.40
C GLN A 838 -40.25 -57.38 13.64
N ARG A 839 -40.21 -57.68 12.33
CA ARG A 839 -39.06 -57.31 11.49
C ARG A 839 -38.91 -55.80 11.34
N ASN A 840 -39.99 -55.04 11.19
CA ASN A 840 -39.95 -53.60 11.01
C ASN A 840 -39.43 -52.88 12.27
N ILE A 841 -39.89 -53.30 13.45
CA ILE A 841 -39.55 -52.66 14.73
C ILE A 841 -38.21 -53.16 15.27
N PHE A 842 -37.90 -54.46 15.22
CA PHE A 842 -36.78 -55.04 15.96
C PHE A 842 -35.59 -55.56 15.11
N SER A 843 -35.74 -55.82 13.80
CA SER A 843 -34.63 -56.38 13.00
C SER A 843 -33.55 -55.34 12.62
N ASP A 844 -32.36 -55.78 12.21
CA ASP A 844 -31.28 -54.91 11.70
C ASP A 844 -31.31 -54.70 10.17
N ALA A 845 -32.30 -55.27 9.46
CA ALA A 845 -32.34 -55.24 7.99
C ALA A 845 -32.54 -53.82 7.43
N LEU A 846 -31.68 -53.39 6.51
CA LEU A 846 -31.79 -52.10 5.80
C LEU A 846 -33.12 -52.05 5.02
N THR A 847 -33.97 -51.08 5.33
CA THR A 847 -35.26 -50.87 4.66
C THR A 847 -35.30 -49.46 4.10
N ASP A 848 -35.72 -49.27 2.84
CA ASP A 848 -35.73 -47.97 2.17
C ASP A 848 -36.88 -47.04 2.62
N SER A 849 -37.89 -47.57 3.31
CA SER A 849 -39.05 -46.80 3.74
C SER A 849 -38.79 -46.05 5.06
N LEU A 850 -39.20 -44.78 5.10
CA LEU A 850 -38.96 -43.86 6.23
C LEU A 850 -39.70 -44.26 7.53
N LEU A 851 -40.88 -44.88 7.43
CA LEU A 851 -41.73 -45.19 8.58
C LEU A 851 -41.18 -46.34 9.46
N PRO A 852 -40.84 -47.53 8.93
CA PRO A 852 -40.19 -48.59 9.71
C PRO A 852 -38.85 -48.16 10.33
N ARG A 853 -38.08 -47.34 9.60
CA ARG A 853 -36.83 -46.78 10.11
C ARG A 853 -37.05 -45.90 11.35
N ARG A 854 -38.06 -45.01 11.32
CA ARG A 854 -38.43 -44.17 12.47
C ARG A 854 -38.95 -44.99 13.66
N ALA A 855 -39.78 -45.99 13.42
CA ALA A 855 -40.29 -46.88 14.47
C ALA A 855 -39.16 -47.66 15.15
N ARG A 856 -38.20 -48.18 14.37
CA ARG A 856 -37.00 -48.87 14.87
C ARG A 856 -36.10 -47.95 15.68
N THR A 857 -35.83 -46.75 15.19
CA THR A 857 -35.06 -45.74 15.95
C THR A 857 -35.76 -45.40 17.26
N SER A 858 -37.09 -45.26 17.23
CA SER A 858 -37.89 -44.99 18.42
C SER A 858 -37.82 -46.15 19.43
N ALA A 859 -37.98 -47.41 19.00
CA ALA A 859 -37.85 -48.57 19.88
C ALA A 859 -36.46 -48.68 20.54
N ARG A 860 -35.39 -48.36 19.80
CA ARG A 860 -34.02 -48.31 20.35
C ARG A 860 -33.79 -47.16 21.32
N THR A 861 -34.53 -46.07 21.18
CA THR A 861 -34.37 -44.87 22.01
C THR A 861 -34.88 -45.11 23.43
N VAL A 862 -35.79 -46.07 23.62
CA VAL A 862 -36.37 -46.41 24.93
C VAL A 862 -35.45 -47.32 25.76
N HIS A 863 -34.59 -48.10 25.11
CA HIS A 863 -33.74 -49.08 25.79
C HIS A 863 -32.71 -48.47 26.77
N PRO A 864 -32.06 -47.32 26.47
CA PRO A 864 -31.23 -46.60 27.42
C PRO A 864 -31.95 -46.07 28.66
N TRP A 865 -33.28 -45.95 28.63
CA TRP A 865 -34.10 -45.55 29.79
C TRP A 865 -34.56 -46.76 30.62
N HIS A 866 -33.92 -47.93 30.44
CA HIS A 866 -34.34 -49.21 31.01
C HIS A 866 -35.76 -49.65 30.62
N GLY A 867 -36.35 -49.03 29.60
CA GLY A 867 -37.66 -49.40 29.08
C GLY A 867 -37.60 -50.55 28.07
N THR A 868 -38.70 -51.28 27.96
CA THR A 868 -38.93 -52.31 26.94
C THR A 868 -40.06 -51.88 26.00
N VAL A 869 -39.97 -52.30 24.74
CA VAL A 869 -41.03 -52.11 23.75
C VAL A 869 -41.43 -53.49 23.26
N GLU A 870 -42.72 -53.80 23.37
CA GLU A 870 -43.32 -55.01 22.83
C GLU A 870 -44.28 -54.60 21.72
N ALA A 871 -44.53 -55.47 20.74
CA ALA A 871 -45.47 -55.16 19.68
C ALA A 871 -46.11 -56.45 19.17
N SER A 872 -47.40 -56.42 18.87
CA SER A 872 -48.14 -57.57 18.36
C SER A 872 -49.20 -57.12 17.35
N SER A 873 -49.44 -57.94 16.34
CA SER A 873 -50.46 -57.67 15.33
C SER A 873 -51.08 -58.96 14.82
N GLU A 874 -52.40 -58.95 14.67
CA GLU A 874 -53.18 -60.01 14.05
C GLU A 874 -53.82 -59.49 12.75
N ILE A 875 -53.78 -60.29 11.68
CA ILE A 875 -54.37 -59.92 10.39
C ILE A 875 -55.89 -59.89 10.53
N GLY A 876 -56.51 -58.75 10.24
CA GLY A 876 -57.94 -58.49 10.49
C GLY A 876 -58.28 -58.18 11.95
N GLY A 877 -57.27 -58.08 12.83
CA GLY A 877 -57.38 -57.72 14.24
C GLY A 877 -56.76 -56.36 14.55
N ALA A 878 -56.64 -56.06 15.84
CA ALA A 878 -55.99 -54.83 16.30
C ALA A 878 -54.46 -54.99 16.29
N THR A 879 -53.74 -53.94 15.90
CA THR A 879 -52.29 -53.84 16.12
C THR A 879 -52.05 -53.11 17.44
N SER A 880 -51.24 -53.71 18.30
CA SER A 880 -50.84 -53.11 19.59
C SER A 880 -49.33 -52.99 19.71
N ILE A 881 -48.89 -51.86 20.27
CA ILE A 881 -47.50 -51.53 20.61
C ILE A 881 -47.46 -51.09 22.07
#